data_AF-A0A561P9V1-F1
#
_entry.id   AF-A0A561P9V1-F1
#
_cell.length_a   1.000
_cell.length_b   1.000
_cell.length_c   1.000
_cell.angle_alpha   90.00
_cell.angle_beta   90.00
_cell.angle_gamma   90.00
#
_symmetry.space_group_name_H-M   'P 1'
#
loop_
_entity.id
_entity.type
_entity.pdbx_description
1 polymer ?
#
loop_
_entity_poly.entity_id
_entity_poly.type
_entity_poly.pdbx_seq_one_letter_code
_entity_poly.pdbx_strand_id
1 'polypeptide(L)'
;MKINKIYAIACLLLSTGVQQSMAQTAPVYDQHEAFAPLFYPAPGNEYRSAGGQPGPKYWQNTADYKMEVTLDTTQHRISGSVLITYKNNSPDQLPFLWLQLDQNIYREGSRGSATVAATGERFANRSFTQGFELKAVNLVVNGKTMAANYLVNDTRMQIRLADAMKTGASLQIKIDYAYTVPEYGTDRNGRLRTPNGWIYEIAQWYPRMAVYDDILGWNNIPYLGASEFYLEYGNFDYSITAPANMLLGGSGELVNEAQVLSPKEISRLAKARNSEETVMIRDSVEVKNNTAKGNRTWHFVCKNSRDVAWGASSAFVWDAARINLPGGKKALAQSLYPPEIGGSNAWGRSTEYVKGCIEHYSKTWFSYTYPVATNVAGIVGGMEYPGIVFCSAKSTRGGLWGVTDHEFGHNWFPMIVGTNERKYAWMDEGFNTFINGISTAQFNKGEYNSPQNAQRMAALLFSPRAEAIMNTPDVIDLSYNGVAAYFKPAMGLNLLRNEILGPDRFDYAFREYIKRWAFKHPTPWDFFRTIENVAGEDLSWFWRGWFFSTWKLDQAVKGVQYVKNDPAQGALITIQNLQQMPMPVVVAIKDVNGKTDTVRLPVEIWQRGASWTFHYPSTVKLSSVVIDPAGNFPDIKPANNSWKADTGIPVPAGTTGATVLKRYIDAIGGADKLKGVKDLVLDEEGDVSGTQMELHIKATPDKRLETVYIPIASLTAMKLLINGNEVRIARSGQEVPLSASDKAILKDKNLLFPELYFAAPEYNAKLELSPTMEDVNGAPAYVVSIATPNGALVKNYYDAKTGFKVRSIALVGQESGGGSETTTDYADYREEGGILMPHKMQSNIGGYNNSLTLKKAVINGGLSDEVFKW
;
A
#
# COMPACT_ATOMS: atom_id res chain seq x y z
N MET A 1 48.29 32.94 15.54
CA MET A 1 48.39 34.03 14.54
C MET A 1 47.96 33.48 13.18
N LYS A 2 47.09 34.07 12.36
CA LYS A 2 46.02 35.10 12.49
C LYS A 2 44.96 34.60 11.45
N ILE A 3 43.72 34.26 11.78
CA ILE A 3 42.56 35.12 12.14
C ILE A 3 42.17 36.14 11.05
N ASN A 4 40.86 36.12 10.72
CA ASN A 4 40.05 37.03 9.88
C ASN A 4 40.02 36.75 8.36
N LYS A 5 38.85 36.82 7.67
CA LYS A 5 37.52 37.33 8.09
C LYS A 5 36.35 36.68 7.31
N ILE A 6 35.20 36.58 7.97
CA ILE A 6 33.87 36.27 7.39
C ILE A 6 33.26 37.57 6.85
N TYR A 7 32.56 37.51 5.71
CA TYR A 7 31.24 38.15 5.49
C TYR A 7 30.54 37.48 4.28
N ALA A 8 29.21 37.50 4.29
CA ALA A 8 28.35 36.80 3.31
C ALA A 8 27.28 37.75 2.74
N ILE A 9 26.63 37.31 1.65
CA ILE A 9 25.20 37.48 1.27
C ILE A 9 24.97 37.85 -0.21
N ALA A 10 23.97 37.14 -0.79
CA ALA A 10 23.12 37.45 -1.95
C ALA A 10 23.63 37.32 -3.41
N CYS A 11 23.18 36.21 -4.02
CA CYS A 11 22.36 36.18 -5.24
C CYS A 11 22.83 36.87 -6.54
N LEU A 12 23.14 36.05 -7.55
CA LEU A 12 22.20 35.90 -8.68
C LEU A 12 22.35 34.53 -9.37
N LEU A 13 21.25 34.01 -9.89
CA LEU A 13 21.17 32.69 -10.52
C LEU A 13 21.81 32.68 -11.91
N LEU A 14 22.31 31.51 -12.35
CA LEU A 14 22.03 31.00 -13.69
C LEU A 14 22.28 29.48 -13.77
N SER A 15 21.23 28.78 -14.16
CA SER A 15 21.09 27.34 -14.43
C SER A 15 22.33 26.56 -14.91
N THR A 16 22.79 25.61 -14.09
CA THR A 16 23.41 24.37 -14.59
C THR A 16 22.33 23.29 -14.68
N GLY A 17 22.06 22.80 -15.89
CA GLY A 17 21.11 21.70 -16.12
C GLY A 17 21.62 20.40 -15.52
N VAL A 18 21.03 19.96 -14.41
CA VAL A 18 21.31 18.64 -13.83
C VAL A 18 20.65 17.58 -14.71
N GLN A 19 21.47 16.91 -15.53
CA GLN A 19 21.07 15.67 -16.18
C GLN A 19 20.95 14.60 -15.07
N GLN A 20 19.72 14.37 -14.59
CA GLN A 20 19.44 13.28 -13.65
C GLN A 20 19.61 11.94 -14.38
N SER A 21 20.84 11.44 -14.41
CA SER A 21 21.02 9.98 -14.43
C SER A 21 20.40 9.45 -13.14
N MET A 22 19.31 8.69 -13.26
CA MET A 22 18.74 8.01 -12.10
C MET A 22 19.74 6.97 -11.62
N ALA A 23 20.49 7.30 -10.56
CA ALA A 23 21.32 6.34 -9.86
C ALA A 23 20.42 5.21 -9.36
N GLN A 24 20.53 4.03 -9.99
CA GLN A 24 19.77 2.85 -9.60
C GLN A 24 20.27 2.39 -8.23
N THR A 25 19.43 2.52 -7.20
CA THR A 25 19.79 2.12 -5.83
C THR A 25 20.18 0.64 -5.82
N ALA A 26 21.32 0.32 -5.21
CA ALA A 26 21.67 -1.08 -4.94
C ALA A 26 20.58 -1.71 -4.05
N PRO A 27 20.13 -2.95 -4.33
CA PRO A 27 19.19 -3.64 -3.46
C PRO A 27 19.74 -3.81 -2.04
N VAL A 28 18.89 -3.61 -1.04
CA VAL A 28 19.19 -3.88 0.38
C VAL A 28 18.76 -5.31 0.78
N TYR A 29 18.27 -6.09 -0.19
CA TYR A 29 17.60 -7.37 0.02
C TYR A 29 18.54 -8.53 0.35
N ASP A 30 18.28 -9.24 1.46
CA ASP A 30 18.89 -10.52 1.85
C ASP A 30 17.88 -11.67 1.84
N GLN A 31 18.05 -12.60 0.89
CA GLN A 31 17.24 -13.82 0.78
C GLN A 31 17.36 -14.76 1.99
N HIS A 32 18.47 -14.76 2.72
CA HIS A 32 18.69 -15.67 3.84
C HIS A 32 17.90 -15.26 5.08
N GLU A 33 17.77 -13.96 5.33
CA GLU A 33 16.88 -13.43 6.36
C GLU A 33 15.40 -13.59 5.95
N ALA A 34 15.07 -13.24 4.69
CA ALA A 34 13.71 -13.32 4.16
C ALA A 34 13.11 -14.74 4.24
N PHE A 35 13.88 -15.75 3.84
CA PHE A 35 13.49 -17.17 3.83
C PHE A 35 14.21 -18.00 4.90
N ALA A 36 14.52 -17.42 6.05
CA ALA A 36 15.13 -18.17 7.16
C ALA A 36 14.23 -19.36 7.57
N PRO A 37 14.77 -20.60 7.68
CA PRO A 37 13.97 -21.82 7.85
C PRO A 37 13.35 -21.96 9.25
N LEU A 38 13.77 -21.13 10.22
CA LEU A 38 13.19 -21.09 11.55
C LEU A 38 12.34 -19.82 11.68
N PHE A 39 11.06 -20.02 11.95
CA PHE A 39 10.08 -18.95 12.18
C PHE A 39 9.33 -19.16 13.50
N TYR A 40 8.77 -20.35 13.71
CA TYR A 40 8.05 -20.67 14.93
C TYR A 40 8.98 -20.77 16.14
N PRO A 41 8.66 -20.11 17.27
CA PRO A 41 9.52 -20.09 18.47
C PRO A 41 9.53 -21.42 19.22
N ALA A 42 8.54 -22.29 18.97
CA ALA A 42 8.43 -23.62 19.55
C ALA A 42 7.68 -24.58 18.61
N PRO A 43 7.93 -25.89 18.68
CA PRO A 43 7.07 -26.91 18.07
C PRO A 43 5.69 -26.95 18.76
N GLY A 44 4.74 -27.65 18.14
CA GLY A 44 3.46 -27.94 18.79
C GLY A 44 3.62 -28.88 19.99
N ASN A 45 2.67 -28.82 20.92
CA ASN A 45 2.61 -29.64 22.13
C ASN A 45 1.21 -30.25 22.30
N GLU A 46 0.94 -30.87 23.46
CA GLU A 46 -0.34 -31.54 23.74
C GLU A 46 -1.53 -30.60 24.01
N TYR A 47 -1.26 -29.32 24.30
CA TYR A 47 -2.26 -28.25 24.49
C TYR A 47 -2.54 -27.50 23.18
N ARG A 48 -1.53 -27.31 22.33
CA ARG A 48 -1.63 -26.58 21.05
C ARG A 48 -0.85 -27.29 19.96
N SER A 49 -1.54 -27.78 18.93
CA SER A 49 -0.93 -28.64 17.92
C SER A 49 -0.05 -27.86 16.94
N ALA A 50 0.91 -28.55 16.31
CA ALA A 50 1.75 -27.95 15.27
C ALA A 50 0.94 -27.52 14.02
N GLY A 51 -0.27 -28.06 13.84
CA GLY A 51 -1.21 -27.69 12.78
C GLY A 51 -2.11 -26.49 13.11
N GLY A 52 -1.94 -25.85 14.28
CA GLY A 52 -2.65 -24.63 14.68
C GLY A 52 -4.04 -24.82 15.27
N GLN A 53 -4.44 -26.06 15.58
CA GLN A 53 -5.68 -26.35 16.29
C GLN A 53 -5.41 -26.67 17.77
N PRO A 54 -6.41 -26.54 18.66
CA PRO A 54 -6.32 -27.04 20.02
C PRO A 54 -5.83 -28.50 20.05
N GLY A 55 -4.87 -28.77 20.94
CA GLY A 55 -4.34 -30.11 21.16
C GLY A 55 -5.29 -31.00 21.97
N PRO A 56 -5.03 -32.33 22.05
CA PRO A 56 -5.90 -33.28 22.75
C PRO A 56 -6.03 -33.03 24.25
N LYS A 57 -5.14 -32.25 24.87
CA LYS A 57 -5.22 -31.82 26.27
C LYS A 57 -5.50 -30.32 26.44
N TYR A 58 -5.90 -29.60 25.39
CA TYR A 58 -6.27 -28.19 25.50
C TYR A 58 -7.31 -27.99 26.61
N TRP A 59 -7.08 -27.00 27.46
CA TRP A 59 -7.94 -26.63 28.56
C TRP A 59 -8.11 -25.10 28.59
N GLN A 60 -9.20 -24.66 29.20
CA GLN A 60 -9.42 -23.28 29.60
C GLN A 60 -10.35 -23.30 30.81
N ASN A 61 -10.26 -22.29 31.67
CA ASN A 61 -11.15 -22.18 32.81
C ASN A 61 -12.52 -21.61 32.37
N THR A 62 -13.47 -21.49 33.30
CA THR A 62 -14.77 -20.88 33.01
C THR A 62 -15.23 -20.01 34.17
N ALA A 63 -15.93 -18.92 33.87
CA ALA A 63 -16.47 -17.99 34.85
C ALA A 63 -17.95 -17.69 34.56
N ASP A 64 -18.85 -18.29 35.34
CA ASP A 64 -20.28 -17.94 35.30
C ASP A 64 -20.56 -16.77 36.27
N TYR A 65 -21.44 -15.86 35.90
CA TYR A 65 -21.76 -14.65 36.66
C TYR A 65 -23.27 -14.53 36.91
N LYS A 66 -23.67 -14.41 38.18
CA LYS A 66 -25.00 -13.90 38.55
C LYS A 66 -24.87 -12.48 39.09
N MET A 67 -25.66 -11.54 38.59
CA MET A 67 -25.55 -10.12 38.96
C MET A 67 -26.91 -9.48 39.25
N GLU A 68 -26.96 -8.69 40.31
CA GLU A 68 -28.17 -7.95 40.72
C GLU A 68 -27.73 -6.52 41.09
N VAL A 69 -28.11 -5.54 40.26
CA VAL A 69 -27.69 -4.13 40.40
C VAL A 69 -28.85 -3.14 40.27
N THR A 70 -28.65 -1.95 40.83
CA THR A 70 -29.55 -0.79 40.71
C THR A 70 -28.82 0.39 40.08
N LEU A 71 -29.47 1.05 39.11
CA LEU A 71 -29.05 2.33 38.55
C LEU A 71 -29.75 3.49 39.29
N ASP A 72 -28.97 4.28 40.01
CA ASP A 72 -29.40 5.58 40.55
C ASP A 72 -29.09 6.67 39.51
N THR A 73 -30.14 7.21 38.88
CA THR A 73 -30.02 8.27 37.89
C THR A 73 -29.84 9.68 38.47
N THR A 74 -29.98 9.83 39.79
CA THR A 74 -29.78 11.09 40.53
C THR A 74 -28.31 11.23 40.92
N GLN A 75 -27.69 10.14 41.39
CA GLN A 75 -26.27 10.08 41.72
C GLN A 75 -25.38 9.64 40.54
N HIS A 76 -25.98 9.24 39.42
CA HIS A 76 -25.30 8.60 38.28
C HIS A 76 -24.46 7.40 38.73
N ARG A 77 -25.05 6.51 39.53
CA ARG A 77 -24.34 5.48 40.29
C ARG A 77 -24.93 4.10 40.05
N ILE A 78 -24.07 3.09 39.96
CA ILE A 78 -24.47 1.69 39.95
C ILE A 78 -24.03 1.06 41.27
N SER A 79 -24.90 0.25 41.86
CA SER A 79 -24.58 -0.50 43.07
C SER A 79 -25.35 -1.82 43.13
N GLY A 80 -24.76 -2.84 43.73
CA GLY A 80 -25.36 -4.17 43.83
C GLY A 80 -24.33 -5.24 44.15
N SER A 81 -24.55 -6.45 43.62
CA SER A 81 -23.66 -7.58 43.85
C SER A 81 -23.43 -8.43 42.62
N VAL A 82 -22.27 -9.08 42.57
CA VAL A 82 -21.93 -10.16 41.64
C VAL A 82 -21.57 -11.42 42.42
N LEU A 83 -22.09 -12.55 41.96
CA LEU A 83 -21.69 -13.88 42.37
C LEU A 83 -21.02 -14.56 41.17
N ILE A 84 -19.70 -14.72 41.25
CA ILE A 84 -18.88 -15.38 40.24
C ILE A 84 -18.73 -16.85 40.64
N THR A 85 -19.07 -17.79 39.76
CA THR A 85 -18.71 -19.21 39.89
C THR A 85 -17.55 -19.49 38.95
N TYR A 86 -16.33 -19.55 39.50
CA TYR A 86 -15.14 -19.91 38.74
C TYR A 86 -14.93 -21.42 38.78
N LYS A 87 -14.48 -22.00 37.67
CA LYS A 87 -14.08 -23.41 37.58
C LYS A 87 -12.67 -23.54 37.05
N ASN A 88 -11.83 -24.25 37.79
CA ASN A 88 -10.46 -24.55 37.40
C ASN A 88 -10.44 -25.85 36.59
N ASN A 89 -10.28 -25.77 35.27
CA ASN A 89 -10.03 -26.93 34.40
C ASN A 89 -8.53 -27.11 34.07
N SER A 90 -7.66 -26.21 34.55
CA SER A 90 -6.20 -26.33 34.38
C SER A 90 -5.61 -27.54 35.12
N PRO A 91 -4.47 -28.09 34.68
CA PRO A 91 -3.76 -29.15 35.41
C PRO A 91 -3.17 -28.69 36.76
N ASP A 92 -3.18 -27.39 37.04
CA ASP A 92 -2.56 -26.79 38.21
C ASP A 92 -3.52 -26.61 39.38
N GLN A 93 -2.97 -26.61 40.59
CA GLN A 93 -3.69 -26.20 41.80
C GLN A 93 -3.47 -24.70 41.99
N LEU A 94 -4.55 -23.92 42.09
CA LEU A 94 -4.48 -22.46 42.13
C LEU A 94 -4.57 -21.95 43.59
N PRO A 95 -3.47 -21.52 44.24
CA PRO A 95 -3.50 -20.99 45.61
C PRO A 95 -4.06 -19.55 45.70
N PHE A 96 -4.22 -18.88 44.57
CA PHE A 96 -4.82 -17.56 44.46
C PHE A 96 -5.52 -17.39 43.11
N LEU A 97 -6.48 -16.47 43.07
CA LEU A 97 -7.23 -16.08 41.88
C LEU A 97 -7.00 -14.58 41.59
N TRP A 98 -7.08 -14.18 40.32
CA TRP A 98 -6.99 -12.78 39.91
C TRP A 98 -8.28 -12.29 39.24
N LEU A 99 -8.66 -11.05 39.56
CA LEU A 99 -9.77 -10.33 38.96
C LEU A 99 -9.30 -8.98 38.40
N GLN A 100 -9.94 -8.55 37.32
CA GLN A 100 -9.85 -7.21 36.74
C GLN A 100 -10.86 -6.29 37.42
N LEU A 101 -10.43 -5.07 37.76
CA LEU A 101 -11.22 -4.03 38.41
C LEU A 101 -11.28 -2.79 37.51
N ASP A 102 -11.98 -2.95 36.38
CA ASP A 102 -12.14 -2.01 35.27
C ASP A 102 -12.18 -0.54 35.70
N GLN A 103 -13.21 -0.23 36.49
CA GLN A 103 -13.54 1.13 36.96
C GLN A 103 -12.42 1.80 37.76
N ASN A 104 -11.45 1.06 38.31
CA ASN A 104 -10.32 1.66 39.01
C ASN A 104 -9.40 2.50 38.11
N ILE A 105 -9.48 2.36 36.78
CA ILE A 105 -8.78 3.26 35.85
C ILE A 105 -9.17 4.73 36.09
N TYR A 106 -10.43 5.00 36.46
CA TYR A 106 -10.95 6.35 36.70
C TYR A 106 -10.51 6.94 38.05
N ARG A 107 -9.68 6.25 38.85
CA ARG A 107 -9.07 6.84 40.04
C ARG A 107 -7.96 7.83 39.64
N GLU A 108 -7.87 8.94 40.35
CA GLU A 108 -6.83 9.96 40.15
C GLU A 108 -5.42 9.36 40.24
N GLY A 109 -5.17 8.53 41.26
CA GLY A 109 -3.92 7.79 41.44
C GLY A 109 -3.82 6.44 40.69
N SER A 110 -4.64 6.19 39.66
CA SER A 110 -4.52 4.97 38.85
C SER A 110 -3.26 5.01 37.99
N ARG A 111 -2.74 3.82 37.63
CA ARG A 111 -1.60 3.71 36.71
C ARG A 111 -1.93 4.28 35.34
N GLY A 112 -3.13 4.05 34.83
CA GLY A 112 -3.60 4.61 33.56
C GLY A 112 -3.58 6.15 33.58
N SER A 113 -4.13 6.78 34.62
CA SER A 113 -4.07 8.23 34.82
C SER A 113 -2.62 8.75 34.88
N ALA A 114 -1.72 8.02 35.55
CA ALA A 114 -0.32 8.39 35.71
C ALA A 114 0.55 8.21 34.45
N THR A 115 0.08 7.49 33.42
CA THR A 115 0.81 7.24 32.17
C THR A 115 0.43 8.17 31.01
N VAL A 116 -0.59 9.03 31.17
CA VAL A 116 -1.04 9.98 30.14
C VAL A 116 -0.09 11.18 30.05
N ALA A 117 0.34 11.56 28.85
CA ALA A 117 1.15 12.77 28.66
C ALA A 117 0.38 14.06 29.00
N ALA A 118 1.10 15.07 29.53
CA ALA A 118 0.52 16.34 29.99
C ALA A 118 -0.22 17.16 28.92
N THR A 119 -0.06 16.83 27.64
CA THR A 119 -0.80 17.45 26.51
C THR A 119 -2.22 16.93 26.34
N GLY A 120 -2.59 15.83 27.03
CA GLY A 120 -3.87 15.13 26.85
C GLY A 120 -3.85 14.19 25.65
N GLU A 121 -4.40 13.00 25.83
CA GLU A 121 -4.41 11.91 24.84
C GLU A 121 -5.82 11.31 24.71
N ARG A 122 -6.05 10.47 23.68
CA ARG A 122 -7.36 9.84 23.41
C ARG A 122 -7.94 9.16 24.65
N PHE A 123 -7.12 8.38 25.36
CA PHE A 123 -7.51 7.57 26.51
C PHE A 123 -7.39 8.31 27.86
N ALA A 124 -7.20 9.64 27.83
CA ALA A 124 -7.09 10.44 29.05
C ALA A 124 -8.41 10.51 29.82
N ASN A 125 -8.34 10.23 31.12
CA ASN A 125 -9.45 10.45 32.06
C ASN A 125 -9.77 11.95 32.13
N ARG A 126 -10.99 12.34 31.71
CA ARG A 126 -11.45 13.74 31.75
C ARG A 126 -11.99 14.16 33.12
N SER A 127 -12.33 13.19 33.96
CA SER A 127 -12.72 13.36 35.35
C SER A 127 -12.44 12.07 36.13
N PHE A 128 -12.33 12.18 37.45
CA PHE A 128 -11.98 11.05 38.32
C PHE A 128 -13.17 10.60 39.19
N THR A 129 -13.18 9.32 39.52
CA THR A 129 -14.13 8.68 40.45
C THR A 129 -13.37 7.86 41.49
N GLN A 130 -14.08 7.23 42.42
CA GLN A 130 -13.47 6.28 43.37
C GLN A 130 -13.24 4.88 42.75
N GLY A 131 -13.49 4.70 41.46
CA GLY A 131 -13.50 3.40 40.80
C GLY A 131 -14.50 2.44 41.44
N PHE A 132 -14.12 1.15 41.57
CA PHE A 132 -14.91 0.19 42.33
C PHE A 132 -14.78 0.44 43.84
N GLU A 133 -15.91 0.71 44.48
CA GLU A 133 -16.07 0.75 45.93
C GLU A 133 -16.55 -0.62 46.41
N LEU A 134 -15.61 -1.47 46.81
CA LEU A 134 -15.87 -2.82 47.31
C LEU A 134 -16.40 -2.74 48.75
N LYS A 135 -17.66 -3.13 48.96
CA LYS A 135 -18.29 -3.18 50.29
C LYS A 135 -18.00 -4.50 51.01
N ALA A 136 -17.99 -5.60 50.27
CA ALA A 136 -17.59 -6.91 50.77
C ALA A 136 -17.03 -7.78 49.63
N VAL A 137 -16.01 -8.58 49.95
CA VAL A 137 -15.45 -9.62 49.06
C VAL A 137 -15.46 -10.91 49.88
N ASN A 138 -16.24 -11.89 49.44
CA ASN A 138 -16.45 -13.14 50.16
C ASN A 138 -16.22 -14.34 49.25
N LEU A 139 -15.77 -15.45 49.84
CA LEU A 139 -15.87 -16.77 49.24
C LEU A 139 -17.14 -17.45 49.75
N VAL A 140 -17.80 -18.23 48.89
CA VAL A 140 -18.90 -19.12 49.27
C VAL A 140 -18.41 -20.55 49.11
N VAL A 141 -18.23 -21.24 50.24
CA VAL A 141 -17.67 -22.60 50.31
C VAL A 141 -18.68 -23.48 51.05
N ASN A 142 -19.14 -24.57 50.41
CA ASN A 142 -20.16 -25.47 50.96
C ASN A 142 -21.42 -24.74 51.46
N GLY A 143 -21.87 -23.73 50.72
CA GLY A 143 -23.02 -22.87 51.07
C GLY A 143 -22.79 -21.87 52.20
N LYS A 144 -21.59 -21.81 52.79
CA LYS A 144 -21.21 -20.84 53.82
C LYS A 144 -20.41 -19.69 53.22
N THR A 145 -20.81 -18.46 53.54
CA THR A 145 -20.09 -17.24 53.18
C THR A 145 -18.97 -16.96 54.19
N MET A 146 -17.76 -16.67 53.70
CA MET A 146 -16.61 -16.26 54.50
C MET A 146 -15.89 -15.08 53.83
N ALA A 147 -15.35 -14.15 54.63
CA ALA A 147 -14.58 -13.03 54.11
C ALA A 147 -13.32 -13.53 53.37
N ALA A 148 -13.08 -12.99 52.17
CA ALA A 148 -11.91 -13.34 51.37
C ALA A 148 -10.66 -12.61 51.89
N ASN A 149 -9.50 -13.27 51.86
CA ASN A 149 -8.20 -12.59 51.98
C ASN A 149 -7.84 -12.03 50.60
N TYR A 150 -7.91 -10.71 50.42
CA TYR A 150 -7.68 -10.08 49.12
C TYR A 150 -6.75 -8.86 49.17
N LEU A 151 -6.12 -8.57 48.04
CA LEU A 151 -5.29 -7.40 47.81
C LEU A 151 -5.72 -6.72 46.50
N VAL A 152 -6.17 -5.47 46.58
CA VAL A 152 -6.35 -4.62 45.39
C VAL A 152 -5.04 -3.91 45.07
N ASN A 153 -4.61 -3.98 43.82
CA ASN A 153 -3.44 -3.29 43.29
C ASN A 153 -3.82 -2.66 41.93
N ASP A 154 -4.10 -1.35 41.97
CA ASP A 154 -4.55 -0.58 40.81
C ASP A 154 -5.83 -1.19 40.20
N THR A 155 -5.81 -1.56 38.92
CA THR A 155 -6.92 -2.12 38.14
C THR A 155 -7.11 -3.63 38.33
N ARG A 156 -6.52 -4.22 39.37
CA ARG A 156 -6.48 -5.68 39.59
C ARG A 156 -6.70 -6.04 41.06
N MET A 157 -7.24 -7.23 41.31
CA MET A 157 -7.42 -7.79 42.65
C MET A 157 -6.93 -9.24 42.71
N GLN A 158 -6.08 -9.55 43.68
CA GLN A 158 -5.72 -10.93 44.03
C GLN A 158 -6.61 -11.39 45.17
N ILE A 159 -7.21 -12.57 45.07
CA ILE A 159 -7.82 -13.30 46.18
C ILE A 159 -6.90 -14.47 46.54
N ARG A 160 -6.46 -14.56 47.79
CA ARG A 160 -5.61 -15.62 48.32
C ARG A 160 -6.48 -16.67 49.01
N LEU A 161 -6.36 -17.91 48.59
CA LEU A 161 -7.15 -19.02 49.13
C LEU A 161 -6.43 -19.67 50.31
N ALA A 162 -7.18 -20.13 51.31
CA ALA A 162 -6.61 -20.92 52.41
C ALA A 162 -6.16 -22.30 51.93
N ASP A 163 -7.00 -22.94 51.11
CA ASP A 163 -6.72 -24.17 50.39
C ASP A 163 -6.64 -23.88 48.89
N ALA A 164 -5.64 -24.44 48.20
CA ALA A 164 -5.51 -24.25 46.76
C ALA A 164 -6.67 -24.92 45.99
N MET A 165 -7.20 -24.20 45.00
CA MET A 165 -8.30 -24.66 44.16
C MET A 165 -7.80 -25.73 43.19
N LYS A 166 -8.18 -26.99 43.44
CA LYS A 166 -7.76 -28.17 42.67
C LYS A 166 -8.31 -28.17 41.25
N THR A 167 -7.65 -28.89 40.34
CA THR A 167 -8.18 -29.23 39.02
C THR A 167 -9.58 -29.85 39.13
N GLY A 168 -10.49 -29.41 38.26
CA GLY A 168 -11.90 -29.79 38.22
C GLY A 168 -12.79 -29.12 39.27
N ALA A 169 -12.23 -28.42 40.27
CA ALA A 169 -13.02 -27.79 41.32
C ALA A 169 -13.70 -26.50 40.84
N SER A 170 -14.78 -26.13 41.54
CA SER A 170 -15.45 -24.84 41.41
C SER A 170 -15.41 -24.07 42.72
N LEU A 171 -15.28 -22.74 42.64
CA LEU A 171 -15.31 -21.82 43.77
C LEU A 171 -16.25 -20.67 43.46
N GLN A 172 -17.02 -20.25 44.47
CA GLN A 172 -17.89 -19.08 44.35
C GLN A 172 -17.28 -17.87 45.07
N ILE A 173 -17.29 -16.73 44.39
CA ILE A 173 -16.81 -15.43 44.89
C ILE A 173 -18.00 -14.48 44.85
N LYS A 174 -18.46 -13.98 46.01
CA LYS A 174 -19.48 -12.94 46.09
C LYS A 174 -18.84 -11.59 46.38
N ILE A 175 -19.10 -10.60 45.54
CA ILE A 175 -18.62 -9.23 45.72
C ILE A 175 -19.82 -8.28 45.75
N ASP A 176 -19.98 -7.55 46.85
CA ASP A 176 -20.93 -6.45 46.96
C ASP A 176 -20.17 -5.14 46.67
N TYR A 177 -20.61 -4.36 45.68
CA TYR A 177 -19.86 -3.21 45.17
C TYR A 177 -20.75 -2.04 44.72
N ALA A 178 -20.12 -0.89 44.48
CA ALA A 178 -20.70 0.24 43.79
C ALA A 178 -19.64 1.01 43.00
N TYR A 179 -20.06 1.84 42.05
CA TYR A 179 -19.21 2.83 41.40
C TYR A 179 -20.05 3.95 40.78
N THR A 180 -19.44 5.12 40.58
CA THR A 180 -20.06 6.26 39.87
C THR A 180 -19.78 6.15 38.38
N VAL A 181 -20.83 6.24 37.55
CA VAL A 181 -20.73 6.19 36.10
C VAL A 181 -20.12 7.49 35.58
N PRO A 182 -18.92 7.47 34.97
CA PRO A 182 -18.31 8.67 34.40
C PRO A 182 -19.22 9.25 33.31
N GLU A 183 -19.11 10.55 33.05
CA GLU A 183 -19.80 11.13 31.89
C GLU A 183 -19.15 10.68 30.58
N TYR A 184 -17.81 10.65 30.56
CA TYR A 184 -17.00 10.08 29.50
C TYR A 184 -16.03 9.05 30.10
N GLY A 185 -16.30 7.77 29.89
CA GLY A 185 -15.46 6.65 30.34
C GLY A 185 -14.54 6.15 29.22
N THR A 186 -13.62 7.02 28.78
CA THR A 186 -12.47 6.70 27.91
C THR A 186 -12.79 5.80 26.70
N ASP A 187 -13.81 6.19 25.92
CA ASP A 187 -14.37 5.47 24.77
C ASP A 187 -15.08 4.13 25.06
N ARG A 188 -15.19 3.67 26.32
CA ARG A 188 -15.76 2.34 26.66
C ARG A 188 -17.18 2.37 27.21
N ASN A 189 -17.52 3.40 27.96
CA ASN A 189 -18.81 3.59 28.64
C ASN A 189 -19.04 5.09 28.87
N GLY A 190 -20.25 5.50 29.26
CA GLY A 190 -20.50 6.89 29.62
C GLY A 190 -21.97 7.28 29.65
N ARG A 191 -22.19 8.60 29.60
CA ARG A 191 -23.52 9.20 29.68
C ARG A 191 -23.68 10.34 28.68
N LEU A 192 -24.73 10.31 27.86
CA LEU A 192 -25.09 11.38 26.93
C LEU A 192 -26.36 12.10 27.41
N ARG A 193 -26.32 13.43 27.54
CA ARG A 193 -27.52 14.24 27.84
C ARG A 193 -28.30 14.51 26.55
N THR A 194 -29.59 14.19 26.56
CA THR A 194 -30.55 14.54 25.48
C THR A 194 -31.70 15.38 26.05
N PRO A 195 -32.57 15.97 25.19
CA PRO A 195 -33.78 16.66 25.65
C PRO A 195 -34.73 15.77 26.46
N ASN A 196 -34.76 14.46 26.18
CA ASN A 196 -35.69 13.50 26.79
C ASN A 196 -35.06 12.66 27.93
N GLY A 197 -33.83 12.96 28.34
CA GLY A 197 -33.18 12.35 29.49
C GLY A 197 -31.68 12.11 29.33
N TRP A 198 -31.10 11.39 30.27
CA TRP A 198 -29.76 10.82 30.12
C TRP A 198 -29.85 9.47 29.41
N ILE A 199 -28.99 9.25 28.43
CA ILE A 199 -28.63 7.93 27.93
C ILE A 199 -27.42 7.45 28.74
N TYR A 200 -27.45 6.20 29.18
CA TYR A 200 -26.36 5.51 29.85
C TYR A 200 -25.90 4.38 28.94
N GLU A 201 -24.60 4.33 28.66
CA GLU A 201 -23.92 3.23 27.98
C GLU A 201 -23.02 2.57 29.03
N ILE A 202 -23.38 1.36 29.48
CA ILE A 202 -22.78 0.72 30.65
C ILE A 202 -22.06 -0.56 30.27
N ALA A 203 -20.75 -0.55 30.53
CA ALA A 203 -19.84 -1.67 30.35
C ALA A 203 -18.77 -1.68 31.45
N GLN A 204 -17.98 -2.75 31.54
CA GLN A 204 -16.93 -2.93 32.57
C GLN A 204 -17.47 -2.73 34.00
N TRP A 205 -18.73 -3.09 34.21
CA TRP A 205 -19.55 -2.62 35.33
C TRP A 205 -19.51 -3.53 36.55
N TYR A 206 -18.72 -4.61 36.49
CA TYR A 206 -18.54 -5.61 37.54
C TYR A 206 -17.08 -6.09 37.56
N PRO A 207 -16.55 -6.58 38.70
CA PRO A 207 -15.28 -7.28 38.75
C PRO A 207 -15.27 -8.53 37.85
N ARG A 208 -14.36 -8.55 36.86
CA ARG A 208 -14.23 -9.64 35.86
C ARG A 208 -13.12 -10.61 36.29
N MET A 209 -13.25 -11.92 36.04
CA MET A 209 -12.12 -12.87 36.22
C MET A 209 -11.02 -12.61 35.20
N ALA A 210 -9.76 -12.64 35.64
CA ALA A 210 -8.64 -12.67 34.71
C ALA A 210 -8.50 -14.07 34.10
N VAL A 211 -8.05 -14.16 32.84
CA VAL A 211 -7.79 -15.47 32.19
C VAL A 211 -6.57 -16.15 32.80
N TYR A 212 -6.70 -17.43 33.12
CA TYR A 212 -5.59 -18.34 33.36
C TYR A 212 -5.43 -19.28 32.17
N ASP A 213 -4.29 -19.22 31.46
CA ASP A 213 -4.04 -20.01 30.24
C ASP A 213 -2.69 -20.77 30.25
N ASP A 214 -2.53 -21.65 29.26
CA ASP A 214 -1.36 -22.51 29.05
C ASP A 214 -0.12 -21.76 28.49
N ILE A 215 -0.21 -20.45 28.26
CA ILE A 215 0.86 -19.64 27.65
C ILE A 215 1.53 -18.72 28.69
N LEU A 216 0.74 -18.12 29.57
CA LEU A 216 1.17 -17.08 30.52
C LEU A 216 0.79 -17.42 31.97
N GLY A 217 -0.07 -18.42 32.19
CA GLY A 217 -0.81 -18.53 33.43
C GLY A 217 -1.74 -17.32 33.58
N TRP A 218 -1.61 -16.57 34.68
CA TRP A 218 -2.49 -15.44 34.99
C TRP A 218 -2.21 -14.20 34.13
N ASN A 219 -3.19 -13.83 33.30
CA ASN A 219 -3.16 -12.62 32.48
C ASN A 219 -3.45 -11.37 33.34
N ASN A 220 -2.40 -10.79 33.91
CA ASN A 220 -2.47 -9.73 34.93
C ASN A 220 -1.94 -8.36 34.47
N ILE A 221 -1.98 -8.07 33.16
CA ILE A 221 -1.59 -6.78 32.58
C ILE A 221 -2.49 -5.68 33.18
N PRO A 222 -1.95 -4.58 33.74
CA PRO A 222 -2.74 -3.48 34.27
C PRO A 222 -3.56 -2.84 33.15
N TYR A 223 -4.80 -2.40 33.42
CA TYR A 223 -5.58 -1.68 32.42
C TYR A 223 -5.15 -0.19 32.39
N LEU A 224 -4.52 0.21 31.29
CA LEU A 224 -4.00 1.57 31.09
C LEU A 224 -4.90 2.43 30.16
N GLY A 225 -5.83 1.80 29.44
CA GLY A 225 -6.90 2.45 28.66
C GLY A 225 -6.88 2.15 27.16
N ALA A 226 -5.68 2.02 26.55
CA ALA A 226 -5.54 1.88 25.11
C ALA A 226 -5.85 0.47 24.59
N SER A 227 -5.39 -0.57 25.28
CA SER A 227 -5.71 -1.98 24.99
C SER A 227 -7.16 -2.36 25.37
N GLU A 228 -7.78 -3.31 24.65
CA GLU A 228 -9.11 -3.86 24.99
C GLU A 228 -9.07 -4.88 26.16
N PHE A 229 -9.62 -6.10 26.00
CA PHE A 229 -9.85 -7.03 27.11
C PHE A 229 -9.33 -8.45 26.83
N TYR A 230 -9.31 -9.29 27.86
CA TYR A 230 -9.07 -10.73 27.69
C TYR A 230 -9.70 -11.43 28.89
N LEU A 231 -10.73 -12.23 28.62
CA LEU A 231 -11.75 -12.62 29.58
C LEU A 231 -12.16 -14.08 29.37
N GLU A 232 -12.39 -14.78 30.47
CA GLU A 232 -12.85 -16.18 30.51
C GLU A 232 -14.27 -16.31 29.94
N TYR A 233 -14.57 -17.44 29.29
CA TYR A 233 -15.92 -17.75 28.84
C TYR A 233 -16.82 -18.30 29.97
N GLY A 234 -18.12 -17.99 29.91
CA GLY A 234 -19.15 -18.54 30.78
C GLY A 234 -20.55 -18.01 30.51
N ASN A 235 -21.46 -18.17 31.47
CA ASN A 235 -22.85 -17.74 31.38
C ASN A 235 -23.12 -16.56 32.32
N PHE A 236 -23.98 -15.65 31.87
CA PHE A 236 -24.36 -14.44 32.57
C PHE A 236 -25.87 -14.44 32.81
N ASP A 237 -26.26 -14.34 34.07
CA ASP A 237 -27.64 -14.16 34.53
C ASP A 237 -27.66 -12.83 35.30
N TYR A 238 -28.27 -11.79 34.73
CA TYR A 238 -28.12 -10.44 35.28
C TYR A 238 -29.41 -9.60 35.29
N SER A 239 -29.63 -8.93 36.41
CA SER A 239 -30.82 -8.11 36.66
C SER A 239 -30.44 -6.65 36.97
N ILE A 240 -31.02 -5.71 36.23
CA ILE A 240 -30.87 -4.26 36.46
C ILE A 240 -32.19 -3.67 36.91
N THR A 241 -32.20 -3.07 38.11
CA THR A 241 -33.30 -2.24 38.59
C THR A 241 -33.04 -0.78 38.22
N ALA A 242 -33.97 -0.16 37.49
CA ALA A 242 -33.87 1.23 37.02
C ALA A 242 -35.23 1.94 37.15
N PRO A 243 -35.29 3.28 37.06
CA PRO A 243 -36.55 4.03 36.98
C PRO A 243 -37.50 3.50 35.89
N ALA A 244 -38.78 3.36 36.23
CA ALA A 244 -39.78 2.65 35.41
C ALA A 244 -40.14 3.33 34.09
N ASN A 245 -39.70 4.58 33.87
CA ASN A 245 -39.81 5.29 32.59
C ASN A 245 -38.64 4.98 31.63
N MET A 246 -37.58 4.31 32.06
CA MET A 246 -36.46 3.94 31.20
C MET A 246 -36.75 2.66 30.41
N LEU A 247 -36.26 2.62 29.17
CA LEU A 247 -36.08 1.39 28.40
C LEU A 247 -34.64 0.90 28.59
N LEU A 248 -34.45 -0.41 28.67
CA LEU A 248 -33.14 -1.05 28.73
C LEU A 248 -32.97 -2.04 27.57
N GLY A 249 -31.76 -2.09 27.01
CA GLY A 249 -31.29 -3.16 26.13
C GLY A 249 -29.95 -3.68 26.63
N GLY A 250 -29.64 -4.95 26.38
CA GLY A 250 -28.45 -5.60 26.90
C GLY A 250 -27.98 -6.79 26.06
N SER A 251 -26.80 -7.30 26.38
CA SER A 251 -26.27 -8.58 25.91
C SER A 251 -27.22 -9.76 26.19
N GLY A 252 -27.61 -10.49 25.15
CA GLY A 252 -28.38 -11.73 25.29
C GLY A 252 -29.91 -11.52 25.28
N GLU A 253 -30.64 -12.46 25.89
CA GLU A 253 -32.11 -12.50 25.86
C GLU A 253 -32.72 -11.80 27.08
N LEU A 254 -33.71 -10.93 26.85
CA LEU A 254 -34.58 -10.39 27.90
C LEU A 254 -35.60 -11.46 28.30
N VAL A 255 -35.46 -12.06 29.49
CA VAL A 255 -36.26 -13.24 29.89
C VAL A 255 -37.53 -12.88 30.66
N ASN A 256 -37.73 -11.61 31.05
CA ASN A 256 -38.91 -11.16 31.80
C ASN A 256 -39.78 -10.11 31.08
N GLU A 257 -39.85 -10.16 29.74
CA GLU A 257 -40.61 -9.22 28.88
C GLU A 257 -42.01 -8.85 29.42
N ALA A 258 -42.80 -9.83 29.85
CA ALA A 258 -44.16 -9.63 30.36
C ALA A 258 -44.25 -8.80 31.67
N GLN A 259 -43.14 -8.63 32.40
CA GLN A 259 -43.05 -7.80 33.61
C GLN A 259 -42.58 -6.37 33.29
N VAL A 260 -41.87 -6.17 32.17
CA VAL A 260 -41.13 -4.93 31.88
C VAL A 260 -41.57 -4.18 30.64
N LEU A 261 -42.38 -4.81 29.77
CA LEU A 261 -42.92 -4.22 28.54
C LEU A 261 -44.44 -4.04 28.65
N SER A 262 -44.98 -3.03 27.97
CA SER A 262 -46.42 -2.88 27.80
C SER A 262 -46.98 -3.92 26.81
N PRO A 263 -48.28 -4.25 26.86
CA PRO A 263 -48.91 -5.16 25.90
C PRO A 263 -48.72 -4.75 24.43
N LYS A 264 -48.60 -3.44 24.15
CA LYS A 264 -48.37 -2.89 22.82
C LYS A 264 -46.94 -3.18 22.33
N GLU A 265 -45.95 -3.02 23.21
CA GLU A 265 -44.54 -3.33 22.92
C GLU A 265 -44.35 -4.83 22.72
N ILE A 266 -44.94 -5.69 23.57
CA ILE A 266 -44.90 -7.16 23.44
C ILE A 266 -45.47 -7.59 22.08
N SER A 267 -46.62 -7.05 21.68
CA SER A 267 -47.25 -7.35 20.38
C SER A 267 -46.38 -6.91 19.20
N ARG A 268 -45.81 -5.69 19.25
CA ARG A 268 -44.88 -5.20 18.21
C ARG A 268 -43.58 -6.02 18.16
N LEU A 269 -43.06 -6.47 19.28
CA LEU A 269 -41.86 -7.30 19.37
C LEU A 269 -42.10 -8.71 18.82
N ALA A 270 -43.26 -9.31 19.11
CA ALA A 270 -43.68 -10.57 18.50
C ALA A 270 -43.82 -10.47 16.97
N LYS A 271 -44.27 -9.31 16.45
CA LYS A 271 -44.24 -8.99 15.01
C LYS A 271 -42.80 -8.87 14.50
N ALA A 272 -41.93 -8.14 15.18
CA ALA A 272 -40.53 -7.93 14.79
C ALA A 272 -39.73 -9.25 14.67
N ARG A 273 -39.87 -10.15 15.66
CA ARG A 273 -39.32 -11.52 15.65
C ARG A 273 -39.73 -12.34 14.40
N ASN A 274 -40.76 -11.91 13.66
CA ASN A 274 -41.29 -12.55 12.46
C ASN A 274 -41.22 -11.69 11.19
N SER A 275 -40.64 -10.48 11.25
CA SER A 275 -40.59 -9.52 10.13
C SER A 275 -39.20 -9.41 9.52
N GLU A 276 -39.10 -9.40 8.18
CA GLU A 276 -37.87 -9.02 7.48
C GLU A 276 -37.63 -7.51 7.53
N GLU A 277 -38.71 -6.72 7.54
CA GLU A 277 -38.68 -5.26 7.66
C GLU A 277 -38.63 -4.81 9.12
N THR A 278 -37.99 -3.67 9.36
CA THR A 278 -37.94 -3.01 10.67
C THR A 278 -39.33 -2.68 11.21
N VAL A 279 -39.62 -3.14 12.42
CA VAL A 279 -40.85 -2.84 13.16
C VAL A 279 -40.53 -1.90 14.33
N MET A 280 -41.18 -0.75 14.36
CA MET A 280 -41.12 0.19 15.47
C MET A 280 -41.81 -0.40 16.71
N ILE A 281 -41.06 -0.62 17.79
CA ILE A 281 -41.55 -1.19 19.05
C ILE A 281 -42.03 -0.08 20.00
N ARG A 282 -41.25 0.99 20.12
CA ARG A 282 -41.57 2.21 20.87
C ARG A 282 -41.19 3.43 20.04
N ASP A 283 -42.18 4.26 19.69
CA ASP A 283 -42.02 5.43 18.84
C ASP A 283 -41.72 6.73 19.61
N SER A 284 -41.39 7.81 18.88
CA SER A 284 -41.02 9.11 19.44
C SER A 284 -42.15 9.85 20.16
N VAL A 285 -43.41 9.49 19.91
CA VAL A 285 -44.58 10.04 20.62
C VAL A 285 -44.72 9.33 21.96
N GLU A 286 -44.53 8.02 21.97
CA GLU A 286 -44.54 7.20 23.21
C GLU A 286 -43.40 7.58 24.16
N VAL A 287 -42.20 7.88 23.64
CA VAL A 287 -41.07 8.41 24.44
C VAL A 287 -41.47 9.71 25.16
N LYS A 288 -42.03 10.68 24.43
CA LYS A 288 -42.39 12.00 24.98
C LYS A 288 -43.55 11.95 25.99
N ASN A 289 -44.44 10.99 25.83
CA ASN A 289 -45.63 10.83 26.68
C ASN A 289 -45.41 9.86 27.86
N ASN A 290 -44.22 9.30 28.04
CA ASN A 290 -43.97 8.32 29.10
C ASN A 290 -43.89 8.98 30.49
N THR A 291 -44.88 8.68 31.32
CA THR A 291 -45.05 9.25 32.67
C THR A 291 -44.90 8.21 33.79
N ALA A 292 -44.36 7.02 33.50
CA ALA A 292 -44.19 5.94 34.47
C ALA A 292 -43.32 6.37 35.68
N LYS A 293 -43.72 5.93 36.89
CA LYS A 293 -43.05 6.24 38.16
C LYS A 293 -42.67 4.96 38.90
N GLY A 294 -41.77 5.08 39.88
CA GLY A 294 -41.18 3.94 40.59
C GLY A 294 -40.06 3.28 39.81
N ASN A 295 -39.73 2.04 40.15
CA ASN A 295 -38.65 1.26 39.54
C ASN A 295 -39.17 0.02 38.81
N ARG A 296 -38.35 -0.53 37.92
CA ARG A 296 -38.60 -1.73 37.11
C ARG A 296 -37.30 -2.52 37.01
N THR A 297 -37.37 -3.85 37.17
CA THR A 297 -36.21 -4.74 37.14
C THR A 297 -36.21 -5.55 35.85
N TRP A 298 -35.18 -5.36 35.03
CA TRP A 298 -34.97 -6.02 33.74
C TRP A 298 -34.02 -7.19 33.92
N HIS A 299 -34.42 -8.39 33.49
CA HIS A 299 -33.66 -9.62 33.68
C HIS A 299 -33.18 -10.16 32.33
N PHE A 300 -31.87 -10.26 32.16
CA PHE A 300 -31.21 -10.70 30.94
C PHE A 300 -30.40 -11.98 31.18
N VAL A 301 -30.32 -12.83 30.16
CA VAL A 301 -29.46 -14.03 30.14
C VAL A 301 -28.61 -14.07 28.88
N CYS A 302 -27.29 -14.12 29.04
CA CYS A 302 -26.33 -14.28 27.95
C CYS A 302 -25.48 -15.53 28.19
N LYS A 303 -25.56 -16.52 27.29
CA LYS A 303 -24.89 -17.82 27.46
C LYS A 303 -23.62 -17.90 26.62
N ASN A 304 -22.61 -18.61 27.14
CA ASN A 304 -21.34 -18.86 26.46
C ASN A 304 -20.71 -17.56 25.90
N SER A 305 -20.67 -16.54 26.76
CA SER A 305 -20.15 -15.19 26.49
C SER A 305 -18.85 -14.96 27.25
N ARG A 306 -18.13 -13.87 26.95
CA ARG A 306 -16.95 -13.39 27.70
C ARG A 306 -17.18 -12.08 28.47
N ASP A 307 -18.23 -11.34 28.16
CA ASP A 307 -18.65 -10.11 28.86
C ASP A 307 -20.17 -9.87 28.66
N VAL A 308 -20.75 -8.88 29.36
CA VAL A 308 -22.09 -8.34 29.12
C VAL A 308 -22.14 -6.83 29.34
N ALA A 309 -22.79 -6.12 28.42
CA ALA A 309 -23.03 -4.67 28.52
C ALA A 309 -24.53 -4.35 28.39
N TRP A 310 -24.91 -3.12 28.73
CA TRP A 310 -26.30 -2.66 28.61
C TRP A 310 -26.41 -1.14 28.42
N GLY A 311 -27.47 -0.72 27.73
CA GLY A 311 -27.86 0.68 27.57
C GLY A 311 -29.16 0.97 28.31
N ALA A 312 -29.30 2.15 28.89
CA ALA A 312 -30.54 2.59 29.55
C ALA A 312 -30.89 4.05 29.25
N SER A 313 -32.15 4.34 28.92
CA SER A 313 -32.63 5.73 28.83
C SER A 313 -34.15 5.85 28.89
N SER A 314 -34.64 6.97 29.42
CA SER A 314 -36.02 7.45 29.19
C SER A 314 -36.22 7.96 27.75
N ALA A 315 -35.14 8.29 27.04
CA ALA A 315 -35.18 8.86 25.70
C ALA A 315 -35.28 7.81 24.58
N PHE A 316 -35.10 6.51 24.83
CA PHE A 316 -34.98 5.54 23.74
C PHE A 316 -36.29 5.30 22.98
N VAL A 317 -36.26 5.66 21.70
CA VAL A 317 -36.99 4.98 20.61
C VAL A 317 -36.39 3.58 20.45
N TRP A 318 -37.22 2.62 20.05
CA TRP A 318 -36.81 1.23 19.83
C TRP A 318 -37.46 0.65 18.60
N ASP A 319 -36.65 0.13 17.68
CA ASP A 319 -37.09 -0.69 16.55
C ASP A 319 -36.32 -2.02 16.47
N ALA A 320 -36.90 -3.01 15.79
CA ALA A 320 -36.34 -4.35 15.67
C ALA A 320 -36.79 -5.10 14.40
N ALA A 321 -36.00 -6.08 13.95
CA ALA A 321 -36.27 -6.96 12.80
C ALA A 321 -35.70 -8.37 13.02
N ARG A 322 -36.20 -9.37 12.29
CA ARG A 322 -35.64 -10.73 12.31
C ARG A 322 -34.31 -10.80 11.58
N ILE A 323 -33.34 -11.46 12.21
CA ILE A 323 -32.12 -11.98 11.58
C ILE A 323 -32.36 -13.44 11.20
N ASN A 324 -32.03 -13.81 9.97
CA ASN A 324 -32.06 -15.19 9.46
C ASN A 324 -30.64 -15.78 9.48
N LEU A 325 -30.47 -16.88 10.21
CA LEU A 325 -29.18 -17.54 10.42
C LEU A 325 -29.10 -18.87 9.66
N PRO A 326 -27.88 -19.36 9.36
CA PRO A 326 -27.69 -20.68 8.75
C PRO A 326 -28.44 -21.80 9.47
N GLY A 327 -28.95 -22.76 8.71
CA GLY A 327 -29.75 -23.88 9.23
C GLY A 327 -31.16 -23.49 9.69
N GLY A 328 -31.69 -22.33 9.26
CA GLY A 328 -33.06 -21.90 9.58
C GLY A 328 -33.24 -21.34 11.00
N LYS A 329 -32.13 -21.12 11.71
CA LYS A 329 -32.12 -20.42 13.02
C LYS A 329 -32.50 -18.95 12.83
N LYS A 330 -32.94 -18.32 13.92
CA LYS A 330 -33.36 -16.92 13.95
C LYS A 330 -32.74 -16.21 15.14
N ALA A 331 -32.44 -14.93 14.98
CA ALA A 331 -32.10 -13.98 16.04
C ALA A 331 -32.88 -12.67 15.81
N LEU A 332 -32.73 -11.70 16.70
CA LEU A 332 -33.36 -10.38 16.60
C LEU A 332 -32.29 -9.28 16.42
N ALA A 333 -32.38 -8.49 15.36
CA ALA A 333 -31.68 -7.20 15.25
C ALA A 333 -32.54 -6.13 15.94
N GLN A 334 -31.94 -5.25 16.73
CA GLN A 334 -32.66 -4.12 17.33
C GLN A 334 -31.76 -2.91 17.57
N SER A 335 -32.37 -1.72 17.59
CA SER A 335 -31.66 -0.46 17.82
C SER A 335 -32.36 0.42 18.84
N LEU A 336 -31.57 1.06 19.71
CA LEU A 336 -32.01 1.97 20.77
C LEU A 336 -31.37 3.35 20.59
N TYR A 337 -32.18 4.38 20.36
CA TYR A 337 -31.68 5.71 20.03
C TYR A 337 -32.64 6.85 20.46
N PRO A 338 -32.16 8.08 20.70
CA PRO A 338 -33.03 9.20 21.05
C PRO A 338 -33.84 9.73 19.85
N PRO A 339 -35.02 10.36 20.05
CA PRO A 339 -35.92 10.70 18.95
C PRO A 339 -35.34 11.66 17.92
N GLU A 340 -34.40 12.52 18.35
CA GLU A 340 -33.78 13.56 17.52
C GLU A 340 -32.96 13.01 16.35
N ILE A 341 -32.51 11.74 16.42
CA ILE A 341 -31.63 11.12 15.41
C ILE A 341 -32.30 9.99 14.62
N GLY A 342 -33.60 9.75 14.83
CA GLY A 342 -34.36 8.65 14.21
C GLY A 342 -34.69 8.80 12.71
N GLY A 343 -34.09 9.76 12.01
CA GLY A 343 -34.33 9.96 10.57
C GLY A 343 -33.63 8.91 9.70
N SER A 344 -34.09 8.73 8.46
CA SER A 344 -33.55 7.74 7.50
C SER A 344 -32.12 8.00 7.03
N ASN A 345 -31.61 9.23 7.18
CA ASN A 345 -30.20 9.56 6.96
C ASN A 345 -29.31 9.28 8.18
N ALA A 346 -29.90 8.86 9.30
CA ALA A 346 -29.27 8.64 10.59
C ALA A 346 -29.76 7.29 11.17
N TRP A 347 -30.11 7.24 12.46
CA TRP A 347 -30.37 5.99 13.18
C TRP A 347 -31.65 5.24 12.78
N GLY A 348 -32.55 5.85 12.00
CA GLY A 348 -33.74 5.17 11.47
C GLY A 348 -33.46 4.03 10.47
N ARG A 349 -32.19 3.79 10.10
CA ARG A 349 -31.73 2.59 9.37
C ARG A 349 -30.84 1.67 10.20
N SER A 350 -30.63 1.94 11.49
CA SER A 350 -29.64 1.19 12.28
C SER A 350 -29.96 -0.32 12.34
N THR A 351 -31.23 -0.70 12.55
CA THR A 351 -31.66 -2.11 12.57
C THR A 351 -31.52 -2.81 11.21
N GLU A 352 -31.62 -2.08 10.09
CA GLU A 352 -31.30 -2.62 8.75
C GLU A 352 -29.81 -2.97 8.66
N TYR A 353 -28.94 -2.10 9.18
CA TYR A 353 -27.49 -2.30 9.18
C TYR A 353 -27.09 -3.47 10.09
N VAL A 354 -27.62 -3.54 11.31
CA VAL A 354 -27.41 -4.69 12.24
C VAL A 354 -27.81 -6.02 11.59
N LYS A 355 -28.99 -6.05 10.96
CA LYS A 355 -29.45 -7.24 10.23
C LYS A 355 -28.49 -7.59 9.08
N GLY A 356 -28.13 -6.61 8.26
CA GLY A 356 -27.27 -6.79 7.09
C GLY A 356 -25.89 -7.37 7.42
N CYS A 357 -25.20 -6.80 8.42
CA CYS A 357 -23.87 -7.27 8.81
C CYS A 357 -23.92 -8.67 9.46
N ILE A 358 -24.83 -8.90 10.42
CA ILE A 358 -24.94 -10.19 11.11
C ILE A 358 -25.34 -11.33 10.14
N GLU A 359 -26.28 -11.10 9.21
CA GLU A 359 -26.64 -12.11 8.21
C GLU A 359 -25.48 -12.41 7.24
N HIS A 360 -24.74 -11.39 6.81
CA HIS A 360 -23.56 -11.56 5.97
C HIS A 360 -22.48 -12.39 6.68
N TYR A 361 -22.01 -11.98 7.87
CA TYR A 361 -20.95 -12.67 8.59
C TYR A 361 -21.35 -14.10 8.98
N SER A 362 -22.62 -14.30 9.36
CA SER A 362 -23.17 -15.63 9.67
C SER A 362 -23.12 -16.59 8.49
N LYS A 363 -23.34 -16.09 7.27
CA LYS A 363 -23.28 -16.86 6.03
C LYS A 363 -21.85 -17.12 5.58
N THR A 364 -20.96 -16.13 5.70
CA THR A 364 -19.61 -16.15 5.10
C THR A 364 -18.59 -16.87 5.98
N TRP A 365 -18.65 -16.70 7.31
CA TRP A 365 -17.57 -17.06 8.23
C TRP A 365 -17.97 -18.14 9.25
N PHE A 366 -18.95 -17.85 10.11
CA PHE A 366 -19.43 -18.74 11.16
C PHE A 366 -20.79 -18.24 11.65
N SER A 367 -21.76 -19.11 11.96
CA SER A 367 -23.09 -18.65 12.39
C SER A 367 -23.02 -17.83 13.69
N TYR A 368 -23.65 -16.66 13.70
CA TYR A 368 -23.89 -15.89 14.93
C TYR A 368 -24.59 -16.76 16.00
N THR A 369 -24.25 -16.53 17.27
CA THR A 369 -24.60 -17.43 18.38
C THR A 369 -25.44 -16.80 19.48
N TYR A 370 -25.61 -15.48 19.49
CA TYR A 370 -26.45 -14.79 20.48
C TYR A 370 -27.90 -14.66 19.97
N PRO A 371 -28.91 -14.61 20.86
CA PRO A 371 -30.32 -14.54 20.46
C PRO A 371 -30.73 -13.15 19.93
N VAL A 372 -29.98 -12.11 20.30
CA VAL A 372 -30.26 -10.70 19.99
C VAL A 372 -28.95 -9.98 19.66
N ALA A 373 -29.01 -9.05 18.71
CA ALA A 373 -27.98 -8.09 18.35
C ALA A 373 -28.52 -6.67 18.56
N THR A 374 -27.97 -5.93 19.53
CA THR A 374 -28.50 -4.63 19.99
C THR A 374 -27.54 -3.48 19.67
N ASN A 375 -27.96 -2.48 18.89
CA ASN A 375 -27.18 -1.26 18.69
C ASN A 375 -27.70 -0.13 19.59
N VAL A 376 -26.84 0.55 20.35
CA VAL A 376 -27.23 1.66 21.22
C VAL A 376 -26.53 2.94 20.80
N ALA A 377 -27.30 4.02 20.67
CA ALA A 377 -26.78 5.34 20.32
C ALA A 377 -26.42 6.15 21.57
N GLY A 378 -25.17 6.62 21.68
CA GLY A 378 -24.78 7.47 22.80
C GLY A 378 -23.50 8.28 22.59
N ILE A 379 -22.67 8.34 23.64
CA ILE A 379 -21.45 9.16 23.70
C ILE A 379 -20.22 8.40 23.18
N VAL A 380 -20.22 7.07 23.32
CA VAL A 380 -19.17 6.19 22.81
C VAL A 380 -19.09 6.29 21.28
N GLY A 381 -17.87 6.25 20.73
CA GLY A 381 -17.63 6.39 19.28
C GLY A 381 -18.09 5.16 18.51
N GLY A 382 -17.50 4.04 18.91
CA GLY A 382 -17.72 2.65 18.51
C GLY A 382 -17.13 1.80 19.65
N MET A 383 -17.83 0.75 20.09
CA MET A 383 -17.36 -0.19 21.10
C MET A 383 -18.18 -1.48 21.06
N GLU A 384 -17.49 -2.60 21.03
CA GLU A 384 -17.98 -3.95 20.87
C GLU A 384 -18.20 -4.69 22.20
N TYR A 385 -19.37 -5.32 22.36
CA TYR A 385 -19.63 -6.28 23.43
C TYR A 385 -20.45 -7.47 22.89
N PRO A 386 -20.47 -8.63 23.57
CA PRO A 386 -21.27 -9.78 23.15
C PRO A 386 -22.76 -9.44 22.96
N GLY A 387 -23.24 -9.48 21.71
CA GLY A 387 -24.63 -9.21 21.37
C GLY A 387 -25.12 -7.77 21.54
N ILE A 388 -24.26 -6.82 21.90
CA ILE A 388 -24.60 -5.40 22.03
C ILE A 388 -23.41 -4.53 21.67
N VAL A 389 -23.66 -3.43 20.95
CA VAL A 389 -22.62 -2.47 20.58
C VAL A 389 -23.07 -1.06 20.90
N PHE A 390 -22.10 -0.19 21.19
CA PHE A 390 -22.33 1.23 21.42
C PHE A 390 -21.75 2.01 20.24
N CYS A 391 -22.58 2.80 19.55
CA CYS A 391 -22.16 3.62 18.42
C CYS A 391 -22.52 5.09 18.67
N SER A 392 -21.76 6.01 18.09
CA SER A 392 -22.00 7.43 18.32
C SER A 392 -23.39 7.87 17.85
N ALA A 393 -24.11 8.57 18.72
CA ALA A 393 -25.36 9.26 18.37
C ALA A 393 -25.18 10.31 17.24
N LYS A 394 -23.94 10.66 16.87
CA LYS A 394 -23.60 11.56 15.77
C LYS A 394 -23.41 10.86 14.42
N SER A 395 -23.32 9.54 14.39
CA SER A 395 -23.07 8.77 13.17
C SER A 395 -24.27 8.81 12.21
N THR A 396 -24.00 8.99 10.91
CA THR A 396 -25.03 9.14 9.85
C THR A 396 -24.61 8.44 8.56
N ARG A 397 -25.59 8.06 7.71
CA ARG A 397 -25.39 7.46 6.38
C ARG A 397 -24.35 6.32 6.40
N GLY A 398 -23.38 6.34 5.48
CA GLY A 398 -22.28 5.38 5.40
C GLY A 398 -21.33 5.40 6.60
N GLY A 399 -21.27 6.49 7.37
CA GLY A 399 -20.54 6.52 8.63
C GLY A 399 -21.24 5.73 9.74
N LEU A 400 -22.59 5.71 9.76
CA LEU A 400 -23.35 4.84 10.65
C LEU A 400 -23.27 3.38 10.20
N TRP A 401 -23.31 3.10 8.89
CA TRP A 401 -23.04 1.75 8.38
C TRP A 401 -21.64 1.29 8.81
N GLY A 402 -20.59 2.06 8.51
CA GLY A 402 -19.21 1.67 8.79
C GLY A 402 -18.94 1.33 10.25
N VAL A 403 -19.39 2.16 11.19
CA VAL A 403 -19.24 1.84 12.63
C VAL A 403 -20.12 0.65 13.03
N THR A 404 -21.38 0.57 12.58
CA THR A 404 -22.26 -0.58 12.92
C THR A 404 -21.70 -1.91 12.39
N ASP A 405 -21.15 -1.90 11.17
CA ASP A 405 -20.54 -3.07 10.54
C ASP A 405 -19.25 -3.50 11.24
N HIS A 406 -18.42 -2.53 11.64
CA HIS A 406 -17.23 -2.74 12.48
C HIS A 406 -17.62 -3.34 13.83
N GLU A 407 -18.40 -2.65 14.66
CA GLU A 407 -18.70 -3.11 16.03
C GLU A 407 -19.41 -4.48 16.07
N PHE A 408 -20.28 -4.78 15.10
CA PHE A 408 -20.92 -6.10 15.04
C PHE A 408 -20.03 -7.19 14.46
N GLY A 409 -19.12 -6.86 13.54
CA GLY A 409 -18.11 -7.80 13.05
C GLY A 409 -17.24 -8.35 14.19
N HIS A 410 -17.05 -7.58 15.27
CA HIS A 410 -16.35 -8.05 16.46
C HIS A 410 -17.05 -9.22 17.20
N ASN A 411 -18.32 -9.53 16.88
CA ASN A 411 -18.94 -10.73 17.43
C ASN A 411 -18.24 -12.03 16.96
N TRP A 412 -17.45 -11.98 15.88
CA TRP A 412 -16.55 -13.06 15.46
C TRP A 412 -15.19 -12.96 16.15
N PHE A 413 -14.57 -11.78 16.13
CA PHE A 413 -13.28 -11.48 16.74
C PHE A 413 -13.47 -10.30 17.68
N PRO A 414 -13.45 -10.47 19.02
CA PRO A 414 -13.02 -11.67 19.72
C PRO A 414 -14.18 -12.56 20.21
N MET A 415 -15.45 -12.17 20.05
CA MET A 415 -16.48 -12.70 20.97
C MET A 415 -16.71 -14.20 20.77
N ILE A 416 -16.66 -14.68 19.53
CA ILE A 416 -16.58 -16.11 19.22
C ILE A 416 -15.13 -16.62 19.28
N VAL A 417 -14.13 -15.89 18.77
CA VAL A 417 -12.72 -16.32 18.77
C VAL A 417 -11.91 -15.46 19.74
N GLY A 418 -11.83 -15.89 21.00
CA GLY A 418 -11.34 -15.10 22.14
C GLY A 418 -9.84 -14.81 22.14
N THR A 419 -9.37 -13.98 21.22
CA THR A 419 -7.98 -13.51 21.12
C THR A 419 -7.56 -12.66 22.33
N ASN A 420 -6.24 -12.60 22.58
CA ASN A 420 -5.67 -11.79 23.67
C ASN A 420 -5.36 -10.37 23.19
N GLU A 421 -6.39 -9.54 23.13
CA GLU A 421 -6.38 -8.15 22.63
C GLU A 421 -5.42 -7.26 23.43
N ARG A 422 -5.25 -7.58 24.73
CA ARG A 422 -4.27 -6.93 25.61
C ARG A 422 -2.83 -7.02 25.10
N LYS A 423 -2.53 -7.97 24.21
CA LYS A 423 -1.20 -8.17 23.59
C LYS A 423 -1.22 -8.05 22.07
N TYR A 424 -2.29 -8.49 21.42
CA TYR A 424 -2.36 -8.70 19.98
C TYR A 424 -3.64 -8.09 19.40
N ALA A 425 -3.86 -6.79 19.63
CA ALA A 425 -5.03 -6.04 19.13
C ALA A 425 -5.28 -6.24 17.62
N TRP A 426 -4.23 -6.50 16.83
CA TRP A 426 -4.37 -6.81 15.41
C TRP A 426 -5.17 -8.09 15.10
N MET A 427 -5.18 -9.08 16.00
CA MET A 427 -5.98 -10.31 15.85
C MET A 427 -7.47 -10.09 16.15
N ASP A 428 -7.82 -8.88 16.51
CA ASP A 428 -9.18 -8.45 16.75
C ASP A 428 -9.52 -7.42 15.67
N GLU A 429 -9.06 -6.18 15.84
CA GLU A 429 -9.27 -5.05 14.94
C GLU A 429 -8.86 -5.32 13.49
N GLY A 430 -7.77 -6.05 13.27
CA GLY A 430 -7.24 -6.38 11.95
C GLY A 430 -8.01 -7.48 11.23
N PHE A 431 -8.49 -8.49 11.98
CA PHE A 431 -9.42 -9.50 11.45
C PHE A 431 -10.79 -8.87 11.16
N ASN A 432 -11.27 -8.01 12.05
CA ASN A 432 -12.52 -7.30 11.89
C ASN A 432 -12.48 -6.37 10.66
N THR A 433 -11.52 -5.45 10.58
CA THR A 433 -11.32 -4.53 9.44
C THR A 433 -11.24 -5.29 8.09
N PHE A 434 -10.63 -6.47 8.08
CA PHE A 434 -10.59 -7.34 6.89
C PHE A 434 -11.99 -7.85 6.48
N ILE A 435 -12.79 -8.36 7.42
CA ILE A 435 -14.15 -8.83 7.11
C ILE A 435 -15.11 -7.68 6.79
N ASN A 436 -14.94 -6.49 7.39
CA ASN A 436 -15.78 -5.31 7.12
C ASN A 436 -15.66 -4.83 5.66
N GLY A 437 -14.48 -4.99 5.04
CA GLY A 437 -14.31 -4.70 3.61
C GLY A 437 -15.16 -5.60 2.71
N ILE A 438 -15.38 -6.86 3.12
CA ILE A 438 -16.14 -7.86 2.36
C ILE A 438 -17.65 -7.69 2.56
N SER A 439 -18.12 -7.41 3.79
CA SER A 439 -19.52 -7.06 4.07
C SER A 439 -19.92 -5.75 3.40
N THR A 440 -19.10 -4.69 3.52
CA THR A 440 -19.37 -3.37 2.90
C THR A 440 -19.45 -3.44 1.38
N ALA A 441 -18.63 -4.30 0.74
CA ALA A 441 -18.72 -4.53 -0.70
C ALA A 441 -20.02 -5.25 -1.14
N GLN A 442 -20.67 -6.01 -0.24
CA GLN A 442 -21.91 -6.73 -0.53
C GLN A 442 -23.18 -6.00 -0.06
N PHE A 443 -23.12 -5.24 1.03
CA PHE A 443 -24.25 -4.57 1.64
C PHE A 443 -24.98 -3.68 0.63
N ASN A 444 -26.28 -3.92 0.44
CA ASN A 444 -27.14 -3.23 -0.52
C ASN A 444 -26.51 -3.05 -1.92
N LYS A 445 -25.80 -4.08 -2.41
CA LYS A 445 -25.07 -4.08 -3.69
C LYS A 445 -23.90 -3.08 -3.74
N GLY A 446 -23.25 -2.86 -2.60
CA GLY A 446 -22.12 -1.95 -2.45
C GLY A 446 -22.52 -0.50 -2.18
N GLU A 447 -23.63 -0.25 -1.48
CA GLU A 447 -24.18 1.10 -1.22
C GLU A 447 -23.13 2.07 -0.65
N TYR A 448 -22.20 1.55 0.16
CA TYR A 448 -21.13 2.31 0.82
C TYR A 448 -19.72 1.84 0.45
N ASN A 449 -19.58 1.05 -0.62
CA ASN A 449 -18.28 0.48 -1.01
C ASN A 449 -17.33 1.55 -1.58
N SER A 450 -16.15 1.67 -0.97
CA SER A 450 -15.07 2.55 -1.42
C SER A 450 -13.75 1.78 -1.35
N PRO A 451 -13.34 1.10 -2.44
CA PRO A 451 -12.17 0.24 -2.43
C PRO A 451 -10.88 1.04 -2.21
N GLN A 452 -10.05 0.60 -1.27
CA GLN A 452 -8.74 1.20 -1.03
C GLN A 452 -7.75 0.83 -2.14
N ASN A 453 -6.81 1.73 -2.44
CA ASN A 453 -5.71 1.49 -3.36
C ASN A 453 -4.43 1.20 -2.55
N ALA A 454 -3.84 0.01 -2.71
CA ALA A 454 -2.74 -0.44 -1.88
C ALA A 454 -1.47 0.41 -2.06
N GLN A 455 -1.13 0.78 -3.31
CA GLN A 455 0.01 1.67 -3.60
C GLN A 455 -0.10 3.02 -2.87
N ARG A 456 -1.29 3.64 -2.81
CA ARG A 456 -1.52 4.88 -2.03
C ARG A 456 -1.35 4.68 -0.53
N MET A 457 -1.66 3.49 -0.01
CA MET A 457 -1.49 3.16 1.40
C MET A 457 -0.01 2.95 1.80
N ALA A 458 0.88 2.63 0.85
CA ALA A 458 2.30 2.34 1.14
C ALA A 458 3.00 3.41 2.00
N ALA A 459 2.74 4.70 1.72
CA ALA A 459 3.31 5.82 2.48
C ALA A 459 2.84 5.88 3.95
N LEU A 460 1.61 5.42 4.23
CA LEU A 460 1.06 5.30 5.58
C LEU A 460 1.59 4.03 6.28
N LEU A 461 1.51 2.89 5.59
CA LEU A 461 1.92 1.59 6.12
C LEU A 461 3.41 1.55 6.49
N PHE A 462 4.27 2.14 5.65
CA PHE A 462 5.74 2.11 5.78
C PHE A 462 6.34 3.48 6.13
N SER A 463 5.59 4.30 6.87
CA SER A 463 6.03 5.62 7.33
C SER A 463 7.32 5.56 8.20
N PRO A 464 8.02 6.67 8.44
CA PRO A 464 9.19 6.70 9.32
C PRO A 464 8.89 6.34 10.80
N ARG A 465 7.62 6.31 11.21
CA ARG A 465 7.16 5.87 12.54
C ARG A 465 6.56 4.47 12.53
N ALA A 466 6.74 3.71 11.45
CA ALA A 466 6.16 2.38 11.34
C ALA A 466 6.74 1.42 12.38
N GLU A 467 5.87 0.68 13.06
CA GLU A 467 6.19 -0.36 14.02
C GLU A 467 5.76 -1.76 13.54
N ALA A 468 6.22 -2.79 14.24
CA ALA A 468 5.79 -4.17 14.02
C ALA A 468 4.35 -4.37 14.53
N ILE A 469 3.55 -5.13 13.79
CA ILE A 469 2.16 -5.46 14.15
C ILE A 469 2.09 -6.25 15.46
N MET A 470 3.15 -7.01 15.76
CA MET A 470 3.26 -7.85 16.96
C MET A 470 3.58 -7.08 18.26
N ASN A 471 3.73 -5.75 18.21
CA ASN A 471 3.87 -4.93 19.41
C ASN A 471 2.55 -4.85 20.20
N THR A 472 2.65 -4.67 21.52
CA THR A 472 1.49 -4.50 22.41
C THR A 472 0.84 -3.12 22.15
N PRO A 473 -0.50 -2.98 22.09
CA PRO A 473 -1.15 -1.68 21.83
C PRO A 473 -0.78 -0.58 22.84
N ASP A 474 -0.53 -0.92 24.11
CA ASP A 474 -0.06 0.02 25.15
C ASP A 474 1.41 0.50 24.94
N VAL A 475 2.13 -0.03 23.94
CA VAL A 475 3.54 0.29 23.61
C VAL A 475 3.68 0.97 22.24
N ILE A 476 2.77 0.70 21.30
CA ILE A 476 2.77 1.32 19.97
C ILE A 476 2.46 2.81 20.09
N ASP A 477 3.18 3.66 19.33
CA ASP A 477 2.90 5.09 19.23
C ASP A 477 1.43 5.33 18.85
N LEU A 478 0.71 6.13 19.64
CA LEU A 478 -0.72 6.37 19.48
C LEU A 478 -1.10 6.89 18.07
N SER A 479 -0.18 7.56 17.36
CA SER A 479 -0.41 8.03 15.98
C SER A 479 -0.24 6.92 14.93
N TYR A 480 0.45 5.82 15.25
CA TYR A 480 0.61 4.65 14.38
C TYR A 480 -0.28 3.46 14.81
N ASN A 481 -0.83 3.42 16.03
CA ASN A 481 -1.67 2.32 16.51
C ASN A 481 -2.84 1.98 15.57
N GLY A 482 -3.51 3.00 15.01
CA GLY A 482 -4.56 2.80 14.00
C GLY A 482 -4.09 2.09 12.72
N VAL A 483 -2.81 2.22 12.37
CA VAL A 483 -2.20 1.51 11.23
C VAL A 483 -1.78 0.10 11.64
N ALA A 484 -1.16 -0.06 12.81
CA ALA A 484 -0.64 -1.33 13.30
C ALA A 484 -1.72 -2.34 13.69
N ALA A 485 -2.82 -1.90 14.30
CA ALA A 485 -3.93 -2.76 14.73
C ALA A 485 -4.98 -3.01 13.64
N TYR A 486 -5.28 -2.02 12.78
CA TYR A 486 -6.39 -2.10 11.81
C TYR A 486 -5.89 -2.27 10.37
N PHE A 487 -5.28 -1.21 9.80
CA PHE A 487 -5.08 -1.11 8.35
C PHE A 487 -3.98 -2.04 7.80
N LYS A 488 -2.82 -2.13 8.47
CA LYS A 488 -1.70 -2.97 8.01
C LYS A 488 -2.04 -4.47 8.12
N PRO A 489 -2.65 -4.98 9.21
CA PRO A 489 -3.11 -6.36 9.28
C PRO A 489 -4.17 -6.68 8.22
N ALA A 490 -5.20 -5.84 8.09
CA ALA A 490 -6.28 -6.07 7.12
C ALA A 490 -5.80 -6.02 5.66
N MET A 491 -4.85 -5.14 5.33
CA MET A 491 -4.16 -5.16 4.04
C MET A 491 -3.39 -6.46 3.83
N GLY A 492 -2.68 -6.95 4.85
CA GLY A 492 -1.96 -8.23 4.79
C GLY A 492 -2.88 -9.43 4.51
N LEU A 493 -4.05 -9.47 5.15
CA LEU A 493 -5.05 -10.51 4.92
C LEU A 493 -5.68 -10.42 3.52
N ASN A 494 -5.89 -9.20 3.01
CA ASN A 494 -6.29 -8.99 1.62
C ASN A 494 -5.21 -9.43 0.62
N LEU A 495 -3.92 -9.18 0.87
CA LEU A 495 -2.82 -9.67 0.04
C LEU A 495 -2.76 -11.20 0.05
N LEU A 496 -2.85 -11.82 1.23
CA LEU A 496 -2.93 -13.29 1.36
C LEU A 496 -4.09 -13.86 0.55
N ARG A 497 -5.29 -13.29 0.70
CA ARG A 497 -6.50 -13.77 0.04
C ARG A 497 -6.49 -13.56 -1.46
N ASN A 498 -6.06 -12.40 -1.95
CA ASN A 498 -6.28 -12.00 -3.33
C ASN A 498 -5.05 -12.20 -4.23
N GLU A 499 -3.82 -12.11 -3.68
CA GLU A 499 -2.58 -12.13 -4.47
C GLU A 499 -1.62 -13.30 -4.18
N ILE A 500 -1.70 -13.93 -3.00
CA ILE A 500 -0.78 -15.01 -2.59
C ILE A 500 -1.45 -16.40 -2.66
N LEU A 501 -2.50 -16.62 -1.86
CA LEU A 501 -3.17 -17.93 -1.75
C LEU A 501 -4.35 -18.08 -2.71
N GLY A 502 -5.05 -16.98 -3.01
CA GLY A 502 -6.32 -17.00 -3.71
C GLY A 502 -7.52 -17.23 -2.76
N PRO A 503 -8.73 -16.74 -3.12
CA PRO A 503 -9.89 -16.73 -2.22
C PRO A 503 -10.31 -18.11 -1.71
N ASP A 504 -10.22 -19.15 -2.53
CA ASP A 504 -10.67 -20.51 -2.17
C ASP A 504 -9.83 -21.09 -1.02
N ARG A 505 -8.51 -21.10 -1.18
CA ARG A 505 -7.54 -21.56 -0.16
C ARG A 505 -7.62 -20.72 1.11
N PHE A 506 -7.62 -19.39 0.98
CA PHE A 506 -7.66 -18.48 2.14
C PHE A 506 -8.99 -18.57 2.89
N ASP A 507 -10.14 -18.46 2.21
CA ASP A 507 -11.44 -18.43 2.90
C ASP A 507 -11.74 -19.79 3.56
N TYR A 508 -11.26 -20.90 2.99
CA TYR A 508 -11.33 -22.22 3.63
C TYR A 508 -10.48 -22.26 4.91
N ALA A 509 -9.21 -21.81 4.85
CA ALA A 509 -8.31 -21.78 5.99
C ALA A 509 -8.79 -20.83 7.10
N PHE A 510 -9.33 -19.66 6.76
CA PHE A 510 -9.85 -18.68 7.70
C PHE A 510 -11.12 -19.20 8.42
N ARG A 511 -12.06 -19.82 7.68
CA ARG A 511 -13.22 -20.50 8.29
C ARG A 511 -12.80 -21.64 9.21
N GLU A 512 -11.80 -22.43 8.83
CA GLU A 512 -11.31 -23.53 9.66
C GLU A 512 -10.61 -23.01 10.93
N TYR A 513 -9.87 -21.90 10.86
CA TYR A 513 -9.34 -21.20 12.04
C TYR A 513 -10.46 -20.78 13.00
N ILE A 514 -11.50 -20.09 12.51
CA ILE A 514 -12.65 -19.68 13.32
C ILE A 514 -13.33 -20.90 13.95
N LYS A 515 -13.57 -21.96 13.18
CA LYS A 515 -14.18 -23.22 13.66
C LYS A 515 -13.36 -23.91 14.75
N ARG A 516 -12.02 -23.95 14.62
CA ARG A 516 -11.12 -24.53 15.63
C ARG A 516 -11.17 -23.75 16.94
N TRP A 517 -11.13 -22.42 16.85
CA TRP A 517 -10.94 -21.52 17.98
C TRP A 517 -12.22 -20.85 18.50
N ALA A 518 -13.39 -21.18 17.94
CA ALA A 518 -14.68 -20.81 18.48
C ALA A 518 -14.79 -21.22 19.98
N PHE A 519 -15.07 -20.21 20.80
CA PHE A 519 -15.16 -20.19 22.26
C PHE A 519 -13.89 -20.64 22.98
N LYS A 520 -12.72 -20.30 22.41
CA LYS A 520 -11.38 -20.64 22.92
C LYS A 520 -10.41 -19.46 22.74
N HIS A 521 -9.19 -19.60 23.24
CA HIS A 521 -8.18 -18.55 23.27
C HIS A 521 -6.96 -18.84 22.38
N PRO A 522 -6.98 -18.47 21.08
CA PRO A 522 -5.83 -18.62 20.19
C PRO A 522 -4.73 -17.59 20.43
N THR A 523 -3.50 -17.96 20.08
CA THR A 523 -2.36 -17.06 19.92
C THR A 523 -2.13 -16.73 18.43
N PRO A 524 -1.31 -15.72 18.10
CA PRO A 524 -0.83 -15.47 16.73
C PRO A 524 -0.30 -16.73 16.03
N TRP A 525 0.41 -17.59 16.77
CA TRP A 525 1.00 -18.81 16.23
C TRP A 525 -0.05 -19.85 15.83
N ASP A 526 -1.17 -19.92 16.55
CA ASP A 526 -2.27 -20.84 16.21
C ASP A 526 -2.99 -20.41 14.91
N PHE A 527 -3.08 -19.09 14.68
CA PHE A 527 -3.54 -18.51 13.42
C PHE A 527 -2.56 -18.81 12.27
N PHE A 528 -1.29 -18.40 12.39
CA PHE A 528 -0.28 -18.62 11.33
C PHE A 528 -0.18 -20.10 10.94
N ARG A 529 -0.10 -21.00 11.94
CA ARG A 529 -0.10 -22.45 11.72
C ARG A 529 -1.35 -22.93 11.00
N THR A 530 -2.53 -22.44 11.38
CA THR A 530 -3.78 -22.85 10.71
C THR A 530 -3.81 -22.39 9.26
N ILE A 531 -3.43 -21.14 8.96
CA ILE A 531 -3.42 -20.65 7.58
C ILE A 531 -2.45 -21.48 6.72
N GLU A 532 -1.22 -21.69 7.16
CA GLU A 532 -0.22 -22.49 6.43
C GLU A 532 -0.66 -23.94 6.23
N ASN A 533 -1.11 -24.62 7.29
CA ASN A 533 -1.45 -26.05 7.21
C ASN A 533 -2.74 -26.32 6.43
N VAL A 534 -3.71 -25.38 6.44
CA VAL A 534 -5.00 -25.58 5.77
C VAL A 534 -4.99 -25.04 4.33
N ALA A 535 -4.24 -23.96 4.05
CA ALA A 535 -4.03 -23.51 2.67
C ALA A 535 -2.95 -24.33 1.94
N GLY A 536 -2.05 -24.99 2.68
CA GLY A 536 -0.92 -25.76 2.13
C GLY A 536 0.15 -24.87 1.52
N GLU A 537 0.68 -23.91 2.29
CA GLU A 537 1.68 -22.94 1.85
C GLU A 537 2.69 -22.62 2.98
N ASP A 538 3.96 -22.39 2.66
CA ASP A 538 4.92 -21.77 3.58
C ASP A 538 4.80 -20.24 3.48
N LEU A 539 4.36 -19.62 4.57
CA LEU A 539 4.13 -18.17 4.65
C LEU A 539 5.08 -17.52 5.67
N SER A 540 6.11 -18.23 6.13
CA SER A 540 7.08 -17.74 7.12
C SER A 540 7.76 -16.43 6.69
N TRP A 541 8.07 -16.29 5.40
CA TRP A 541 8.58 -15.06 4.79
C TRP A 541 7.60 -13.89 4.92
N PHE A 542 6.30 -14.15 4.73
CA PHE A 542 5.24 -13.16 4.79
C PHE A 542 4.99 -12.73 6.23
N TRP A 543 4.87 -13.68 7.17
CA TRP A 543 4.69 -13.37 8.59
C TRP A 543 5.87 -12.55 9.13
N ARG A 544 7.11 -12.98 8.84
CA ARG A 544 8.35 -12.30 9.26
C ARG A 544 8.38 -10.86 8.77
N GLY A 545 8.19 -10.63 7.48
CA GLY A 545 8.24 -9.29 6.89
C GLY A 545 7.06 -8.38 7.24
N TRP A 546 5.84 -8.94 7.32
CA TRP A 546 4.62 -8.15 7.48
C TRP A 546 4.24 -7.89 8.94
N PHE A 547 4.31 -8.92 9.79
CA PHE A 547 3.84 -8.87 11.19
C PHE A 547 4.96 -8.58 12.19
N PHE A 548 6.10 -9.24 12.04
CA PHE A 548 7.22 -9.12 12.98
C PHE A 548 8.20 -8.00 12.63
N SER A 549 8.08 -7.40 11.44
CA SER A 549 9.04 -6.42 10.91
C SER A 549 8.37 -5.18 10.32
N THR A 550 9.23 -4.19 10.05
CA THR A 550 8.92 -2.93 9.36
C THR A 550 9.52 -2.90 7.94
N TRP A 551 9.79 -4.09 7.38
CA TRP A 551 10.29 -4.27 6.02
C TRP A 551 9.37 -3.59 5.00
N LYS A 552 9.94 -3.17 3.87
CA LYS A 552 9.24 -2.44 2.80
C LYS A 552 9.31 -3.22 1.49
N LEU A 553 8.34 -2.96 0.62
CA LEU A 553 8.26 -3.51 -0.74
C LEU A 553 8.65 -2.44 -1.77
N ASP A 554 9.54 -2.78 -2.69
CA ASP A 554 9.99 -1.93 -3.82
C ASP A 554 10.41 -2.89 -4.96
N GLN A 555 9.52 -3.10 -5.93
CA GLN A 555 9.71 -4.06 -7.03
C GLN A 555 9.83 -3.36 -8.39
N ALA A 556 11.04 -3.36 -8.92
CA ALA A 556 11.40 -2.60 -10.12
C ALA A 556 11.54 -3.50 -11.37
N VAL A 557 11.18 -2.96 -12.55
CA VAL A 557 11.63 -3.53 -13.82
C VAL A 557 13.00 -2.93 -14.16
N LYS A 558 14.06 -3.75 -14.09
CA LYS A 558 15.43 -3.32 -14.41
C LYS A 558 15.63 -3.11 -15.90
N GLY A 559 14.97 -3.90 -16.74
CA GLY A 559 15.00 -3.72 -18.19
C GLY A 559 14.67 -4.98 -18.98
N VAL A 560 14.66 -4.81 -20.30
CA VAL A 560 14.38 -5.85 -21.30
C VAL A 560 15.56 -5.96 -22.25
N GLN A 561 16.03 -7.18 -22.46
CA GLN A 561 16.98 -7.55 -23.51
C GLN A 561 16.33 -8.59 -24.44
N TYR A 562 16.93 -8.89 -25.60
CA TYR A 562 16.43 -9.93 -26.51
C TYR A 562 17.48 -11.02 -26.70
N VAL A 563 17.01 -12.26 -26.86
CA VAL A 563 17.90 -13.40 -27.10
C VAL A 563 18.66 -13.17 -28.41
N LYS A 564 19.99 -13.10 -28.35
CA LYS A 564 20.88 -12.72 -29.48
C LYS A 564 20.51 -11.38 -30.15
N ASN A 565 19.93 -10.44 -29.40
CA ASN A 565 19.40 -9.16 -29.90
C ASN A 565 18.24 -9.29 -30.90
N ASP A 566 17.60 -10.46 -30.99
CA ASP A 566 16.50 -10.74 -31.92
C ASP A 566 15.16 -10.89 -31.16
N PRO A 567 14.20 -9.96 -31.33
CA PRO A 567 12.88 -10.04 -30.70
C PRO A 567 12.06 -11.26 -31.10
N ALA A 568 12.39 -11.93 -32.23
CA ALA A 568 11.75 -13.17 -32.66
C ALA A 568 12.22 -14.42 -31.89
N GLN A 569 13.36 -14.34 -31.19
CA GLN A 569 13.89 -15.41 -30.32
C GLN A 569 13.49 -15.24 -28.84
N GLY A 570 12.65 -14.24 -28.54
CA GLY A 570 12.14 -13.95 -27.21
C GLY A 570 12.90 -12.86 -26.45
N ALA A 571 12.23 -12.34 -25.43
CA ALA A 571 12.72 -11.29 -24.55
C ALA A 571 13.23 -11.88 -23.22
N LEU A 572 14.32 -11.33 -22.70
CA LEU A 572 14.84 -11.56 -21.36
C LEU A 572 14.45 -10.36 -20.50
N ILE A 573 13.43 -10.53 -19.66
CA ILE A 573 12.89 -9.48 -18.81
C ILE A 573 13.53 -9.62 -17.43
N THR A 574 14.20 -8.56 -16.97
CA THR A 574 14.84 -8.53 -15.64
C THR A 574 14.07 -7.64 -14.68
N ILE A 575 13.73 -8.20 -13.52
CA ILE A 575 13.05 -7.53 -12.41
C ILE A 575 13.90 -7.63 -11.14
N GLN A 576 13.62 -6.75 -10.16
CA GLN A 576 14.36 -6.69 -8.90
C GLN A 576 13.45 -6.45 -7.70
N ASN A 577 13.85 -6.93 -6.53
CA ASN A 577 13.30 -6.57 -5.24
C ASN A 577 14.34 -5.71 -4.51
N LEU A 578 14.11 -4.40 -4.40
CA LEU A 578 15.13 -3.43 -3.93
C LEU A 578 15.12 -3.26 -2.41
N GLN A 579 14.03 -3.62 -1.74
CA GLN A 579 13.83 -3.56 -0.29
C GLN A 579 13.59 -4.96 0.29
N GLN A 580 13.58 -5.09 1.62
CA GLN A 580 13.69 -6.39 2.29
C GLN A 580 12.44 -7.30 2.19
N MET A 581 11.25 -6.77 1.88
CA MET A 581 10.02 -7.57 1.81
C MET A 581 9.90 -8.27 0.43
N PRO A 582 9.92 -9.61 0.34
CA PRO A 582 9.60 -10.31 -0.90
C PRO A 582 8.06 -10.40 -1.08
N MET A 583 7.61 -10.44 -2.34
CA MET A 583 6.23 -10.70 -2.74
C MET A 583 6.20 -11.43 -4.10
N PRO A 584 5.16 -12.23 -4.41
CA PRO A 584 4.94 -12.72 -5.78
C PRO A 584 4.75 -11.53 -6.75
N VAL A 585 5.02 -11.75 -8.03
CA VAL A 585 5.08 -10.67 -9.04
C VAL A 585 4.10 -10.91 -10.17
N VAL A 586 3.22 -9.94 -10.42
CA VAL A 586 2.35 -9.91 -11.60
C VAL A 586 2.93 -8.93 -12.61
N VAL A 587 3.28 -9.40 -13.80
CA VAL A 587 3.93 -8.62 -14.86
C VAL A 587 3.02 -8.53 -16.08
N ALA A 588 2.49 -7.35 -16.37
CA ALA A 588 1.87 -7.06 -17.65
C ALA A 588 2.94 -6.73 -18.70
N ILE A 589 2.84 -7.37 -19.86
CA ILE A 589 3.76 -7.20 -20.99
C ILE A 589 2.94 -6.71 -22.18
N LYS A 590 3.43 -5.69 -22.88
CA LYS A 590 2.80 -5.17 -24.11
C LYS A 590 3.82 -5.13 -25.24
N ASP A 591 3.44 -5.60 -26.42
CA ASP A 591 4.27 -5.50 -27.63
C ASP A 591 4.04 -4.19 -28.42
N VAL A 592 4.86 -3.94 -29.44
CA VAL A 592 4.72 -2.76 -30.32
C VAL A 592 3.44 -2.78 -31.19
N ASN A 593 2.83 -3.95 -31.38
CA ASN A 593 1.57 -4.11 -32.11
C ASN A 593 0.33 -3.89 -31.21
N GLY A 594 0.55 -3.74 -29.91
CA GLY A 594 -0.49 -3.54 -28.91
C GLY A 594 -1.01 -4.81 -28.24
N LYS A 595 -0.51 -6.00 -28.58
CA LYS A 595 -0.85 -7.25 -27.89
C LYS A 595 -0.38 -7.17 -26.45
N THR A 596 -1.26 -7.52 -25.51
CA THR A 596 -0.96 -7.62 -24.08
C THR A 596 -0.89 -9.08 -23.63
N ASP A 597 0.00 -9.39 -22.70
CA ASP A 597 0.10 -10.66 -22.00
C ASP A 597 0.35 -10.42 -20.49
N THR A 598 0.14 -11.43 -19.64
CA THR A 598 0.36 -11.35 -18.19
C THR A 598 1.09 -12.57 -17.67
N VAL A 599 2.28 -12.35 -17.13
CA VAL A 599 3.08 -13.38 -16.46
C VAL A 599 2.92 -13.24 -14.95
N ARG A 600 2.71 -14.36 -14.26
CA ARG A 600 2.74 -14.44 -12.79
C ARG A 600 3.98 -15.22 -12.37
N LEU A 601 4.80 -14.64 -11.51
CA LEU A 601 5.98 -15.26 -10.94
C LEU A 601 5.77 -15.48 -9.44
N PRO A 602 6.11 -16.66 -8.91
CA PRO A 602 5.89 -16.97 -7.51
C PRO A 602 7.01 -16.36 -6.64
N VAL A 603 6.83 -16.33 -5.32
CA VAL A 603 7.73 -15.60 -4.40
C VAL A 603 9.14 -16.23 -4.33
N GLU A 604 9.26 -17.50 -4.67
CA GLU A 604 10.49 -18.30 -4.67
C GLU A 604 11.57 -17.77 -5.61
N ILE A 605 11.24 -16.92 -6.58
CA ILE A 605 12.24 -16.26 -7.42
C ILE A 605 13.23 -15.46 -6.57
N TRP A 606 12.78 -14.90 -5.44
CA TRP A 606 13.59 -14.09 -4.54
C TRP A 606 14.52 -14.93 -3.65
N GLN A 607 14.29 -16.23 -3.51
CA GLN A 607 15.26 -17.15 -2.90
C GLN A 607 16.57 -17.24 -3.72
N ARG A 608 16.59 -16.69 -4.95
CA ARG A 608 17.79 -16.62 -5.81
C ARG A 608 18.48 -15.26 -5.73
N GLY A 609 18.05 -14.39 -4.81
CA GLY A 609 18.58 -13.05 -4.56
C GLY A 609 17.73 -11.94 -5.14
N ALA A 610 18.22 -10.70 -5.03
CA ALA A 610 17.48 -9.47 -5.30
C ALA A 610 17.13 -9.18 -6.77
N SER A 611 17.49 -10.06 -7.71
CA SER A 611 17.29 -9.85 -9.15
C SER A 611 16.90 -11.16 -9.83
N TRP A 612 15.86 -11.13 -10.64
CA TRP A 612 15.37 -12.27 -11.39
C TRP A 612 15.22 -11.93 -12.87
N THR A 613 15.70 -12.81 -13.76
CA THR A 613 15.55 -12.67 -15.21
C THR A 613 14.79 -13.88 -15.74
N PHE A 614 13.70 -13.64 -16.47
CA PHE A 614 12.90 -14.69 -17.08
C PHE A 614 12.79 -14.51 -18.60
N HIS A 615 12.64 -15.62 -19.32
CA HIS A 615 12.34 -15.61 -20.75
C HIS A 615 10.84 -15.41 -20.98
N TYR A 616 10.51 -14.51 -21.88
CA TYR A 616 9.17 -14.33 -22.43
C TYR A 616 9.21 -14.59 -23.94
N PRO A 617 8.35 -15.45 -24.50
CA PRO A 617 8.37 -15.85 -25.91
C PRO A 617 7.77 -14.75 -26.82
N SER A 618 8.41 -13.58 -26.85
CA SER A 618 8.11 -12.53 -27.83
C SER A 618 8.45 -13.00 -29.25
N THR A 619 7.67 -12.50 -30.23
CA THR A 619 7.99 -12.60 -31.66
C THR A 619 8.34 -11.24 -32.29
N VAL A 620 8.15 -10.16 -31.55
CA VAL A 620 8.35 -8.75 -31.94
C VAL A 620 8.83 -7.94 -30.73
N LYS A 621 9.27 -6.69 -30.95
CA LYS A 621 9.70 -5.81 -29.85
C LYS A 621 8.58 -5.58 -28.83
N LEU A 622 8.96 -5.51 -27.56
CA LEU A 622 8.10 -5.04 -26.46
C LEU A 622 8.01 -3.51 -26.50
N SER A 623 6.83 -2.95 -26.17
CA SER A 623 6.61 -1.51 -25.99
C SER A 623 6.61 -1.11 -24.52
N SER A 624 6.12 -1.97 -23.62
CA SER A 624 6.19 -1.77 -22.17
C SER A 624 6.13 -3.06 -21.37
N VAL A 625 6.72 -3.04 -20.17
CA VAL A 625 6.61 -4.06 -19.13
C VAL A 625 6.26 -3.36 -17.82
N VAL A 626 5.26 -3.85 -17.09
CA VAL A 626 4.75 -3.23 -15.85
C VAL A 626 4.52 -4.30 -14.78
N ILE A 627 5.19 -4.17 -13.64
CA ILE A 627 4.92 -4.92 -12.40
C ILE A 627 3.72 -4.28 -11.69
N ASP A 628 2.86 -5.11 -11.10
CA ASP A 628 1.63 -4.69 -10.39
C ASP A 628 0.78 -3.67 -11.19
N PRO A 629 0.30 -4.05 -12.39
CA PRO A 629 -0.49 -3.17 -13.24
C PRO A 629 -1.85 -2.76 -12.64
N ALA A 630 -2.30 -3.44 -11.58
CA ALA A 630 -3.56 -3.17 -10.90
C ALA A 630 -3.39 -2.23 -9.69
N GLY A 631 -2.18 -2.13 -9.13
CA GLY A 631 -1.93 -1.36 -7.91
C GLY A 631 -2.36 -2.06 -6.63
N ASN A 632 -2.31 -3.41 -6.64
CA ASN A 632 -2.77 -4.28 -5.57
C ASN A 632 -1.70 -4.44 -4.47
N PHE A 633 -0.44 -4.14 -4.75
CA PHE A 633 0.65 -4.19 -3.77
C PHE A 633 1.00 -2.79 -3.25
N PRO A 634 1.31 -2.65 -1.93
CA PRO A 634 1.73 -1.37 -1.35
C PRO A 634 3.22 -1.12 -1.59
N ASP A 635 3.62 -1.06 -2.86
CA ASP A 635 4.96 -0.69 -3.28
C ASP A 635 5.28 0.76 -2.87
N ILE A 636 6.46 1.01 -2.29
CA ILE A 636 6.85 2.36 -1.82
C ILE A 636 7.34 3.27 -2.96
N LYS A 637 7.62 2.73 -4.15
CA LYS A 637 8.21 3.46 -5.28
C LYS A 637 7.61 3.04 -6.65
N PRO A 638 6.28 3.03 -6.84
CA PRO A 638 5.58 2.51 -8.03
C PRO A 638 6.03 3.07 -9.39
N ALA A 639 6.80 4.16 -9.42
CA ALA A 639 7.40 4.73 -10.61
C ALA A 639 8.50 3.84 -11.26
N ASN A 640 9.19 2.96 -10.51
CA ASN A 640 10.19 2.05 -11.07
C ASN A 640 9.62 0.67 -11.46
N ASN A 641 8.35 0.40 -11.15
CA ASN A 641 7.61 -0.81 -11.53
C ASN A 641 7.36 -0.90 -13.04
N SER A 642 7.71 0.12 -13.83
CA SER A 642 7.50 0.14 -15.27
C SER A 642 8.78 0.37 -16.06
N TRP A 643 8.94 -0.42 -17.12
CA TRP A 643 9.86 -0.17 -18.23
C TRP A 643 9.05 0.13 -19.48
N LYS A 644 9.50 1.10 -20.27
CA LYS A 644 8.99 1.38 -21.61
C LYS A 644 10.15 1.29 -22.59
N ALA A 645 9.88 0.77 -23.78
CA ALA A 645 10.84 0.86 -24.86
C ALA A 645 11.06 2.33 -25.21
N ASP A 646 12.32 2.70 -25.48
CA ASP A 646 12.58 3.91 -26.22
C ASP A 646 12.12 3.69 -27.67
N THR A 647 10.96 4.23 -28.00
CA THR A 647 10.37 4.14 -29.33
C THR A 647 10.81 5.28 -30.25
N GLY A 648 11.67 6.20 -29.79
CA GLY A 648 11.93 7.46 -30.46
C GLY A 648 10.65 8.32 -30.63
N ILE A 649 10.79 9.45 -31.32
CA ILE A 649 9.65 10.31 -31.66
C ILE A 649 9.19 9.96 -33.08
N PRO A 650 7.94 9.54 -33.31
CA PRO A 650 7.47 9.18 -34.65
C PRO A 650 7.66 10.32 -35.68
N VAL A 651 8.09 9.96 -36.88
CA VAL A 651 8.16 10.90 -38.00
C VAL A 651 6.74 11.32 -38.41
N PRO A 652 6.45 12.62 -38.64
CA PRO A 652 5.13 13.08 -39.07
C PRO A 652 4.69 12.45 -40.40
N ALA A 653 3.44 12.02 -40.48
CA ALA A 653 2.89 11.37 -41.67
C ALA A 653 3.06 12.23 -42.93
N GLY A 654 3.48 11.59 -44.03
CA GLY A 654 3.78 12.26 -45.31
C GLY A 654 5.21 12.79 -45.45
N THR A 655 6.02 12.79 -44.39
CA THR A 655 7.46 13.10 -44.49
C THR A 655 8.19 11.99 -45.22
N THR A 656 9.07 12.35 -46.17
CA THR A 656 9.97 11.44 -46.90
C THR A 656 11.41 11.96 -46.84
N GLY A 657 12.40 11.10 -47.12
CA GLY A 657 13.81 11.50 -47.16
C GLY A 657 14.05 12.71 -48.07
N ALA A 658 13.41 12.75 -49.25
CA ALA A 658 13.48 13.88 -50.18
C ALA A 658 12.92 15.19 -49.58
N THR A 659 11.82 15.13 -48.81
CA THR A 659 11.28 16.34 -48.14
C THR A 659 12.20 16.84 -47.01
N VAL A 660 12.90 15.94 -46.32
CA VAL A 660 13.90 16.31 -45.29
C VAL A 660 15.11 16.98 -45.94
N LEU A 661 15.65 16.42 -47.03
CA LEU A 661 16.75 17.03 -47.78
C LEU A 661 16.36 18.40 -48.37
N LYS A 662 15.15 18.52 -48.94
CA LYS A 662 14.64 19.81 -49.42
C LYS A 662 14.59 20.83 -48.28
N ARG A 663 14.10 20.45 -47.10
CA ARG A 663 14.05 21.35 -45.94
C ARG A 663 15.43 21.82 -45.50
N TYR A 664 16.44 20.95 -45.51
CA TYR A 664 17.83 21.35 -45.26
C TYR A 664 18.34 22.35 -46.30
N ILE A 665 18.13 22.06 -47.60
CA ILE A 665 18.51 22.95 -48.71
C ILE A 665 17.86 24.33 -48.56
N ASP A 666 16.55 24.37 -48.28
CA ASP A 666 15.81 25.61 -48.03
C ASP A 666 16.37 26.36 -46.80
N ALA A 667 16.66 25.64 -45.70
CA ALA A 667 17.17 26.21 -44.46
C ALA A 667 18.57 26.81 -44.59
N ILE A 668 19.45 26.28 -45.45
CA ILE A 668 20.81 26.80 -45.63
C ILE A 668 20.95 27.89 -46.70
N GLY A 669 19.86 28.30 -47.37
CA GLY A 669 19.87 29.40 -48.34
C GLY A 669 19.09 29.16 -49.62
N GLY A 670 18.57 27.94 -49.84
CA GLY A 670 17.75 27.58 -51.00
C GLY A 670 18.56 27.07 -52.20
N ALA A 671 17.92 26.21 -52.99
CA ALA A 671 18.57 25.48 -54.09
C ALA A 671 19.23 26.42 -55.12
N ASP A 672 18.62 27.57 -55.42
CA ASP A 672 19.12 28.51 -56.42
C ASP A 672 20.44 29.17 -55.99
N LYS A 673 20.58 29.53 -54.71
CA LYS A 673 21.84 30.07 -54.17
C LYS A 673 22.95 29.02 -54.20
N LEU A 674 22.66 27.80 -53.75
CA LEU A 674 23.63 26.70 -53.73
C LEU A 674 24.10 26.33 -55.16
N LYS A 675 23.18 26.27 -56.13
CA LYS A 675 23.50 26.09 -57.56
C LYS A 675 24.24 27.28 -58.17
N GLY A 676 24.11 28.47 -57.59
CA GLY A 676 24.84 29.68 -57.97
C GLY A 676 26.29 29.74 -57.49
N VAL A 677 26.77 28.75 -56.73
CA VAL A 677 28.18 28.65 -56.32
C VAL A 677 29.01 28.03 -57.44
N LYS A 678 29.82 28.87 -58.08
CA LYS A 678 30.80 28.51 -59.12
C LYS A 678 32.12 28.07 -58.50
N ASP A 679 32.51 28.68 -57.39
CA ASP A 679 33.71 28.34 -56.66
C ASP A 679 33.57 28.60 -55.15
N LEU A 680 34.30 27.83 -54.34
CA LEU A 680 34.31 27.89 -52.88
C LEU A 680 35.74 27.69 -52.36
N VAL A 681 36.18 28.56 -51.45
CA VAL A 681 37.39 28.38 -50.62
C VAL A 681 36.96 28.30 -49.17
N LEU A 682 37.42 27.27 -48.44
CA LEU A 682 37.30 27.17 -46.98
C LEU A 682 38.70 27.04 -46.37
N ASP A 683 38.98 27.83 -45.34
CA ASP A 683 40.14 27.64 -44.45
C ASP A 683 39.61 27.31 -43.04
N GLU A 684 39.94 26.13 -42.54
CA GLU A 684 39.51 25.59 -41.24
C GLU A 684 40.74 25.29 -40.36
N GLU A 685 40.67 25.60 -39.07
CA GLU A 685 41.68 25.17 -38.08
C GLU A 685 41.08 24.10 -37.19
N GLY A 686 41.90 23.15 -36.74
CA GLY A 686 41.42 22.17 -35.78
C GLY A 686 42.50 21.46 -34.98
N ASP A 687 42.03 20.55 -34.13
CA ASP A 687 42.83 19.67 -33.29
C ASP A 687 42.45 18.21 -33.54
N VAL A 688 43.46 17.36 -33.75
CA VAL A 688 43.36 15.90 -33.72
C VAL A 688 44.25 15.44 -32.57
N SER A 689 43.64 14.97 -31.48
CA SER A 689 44.34 14.35 -30.34
C SER A 689 45.50 15.20 -29.76
N GLY A 690 45.33 16.51 -29.68
CA GLY A 690 46.33 17.47 -29.18
C GLY A 690 47.31 18.00 -30.24
N THR A 691 47.15 17.63 -31.51
CA THR A 691 47.93 18.18 -32.63
C THR A 691 47.08 19.14 -33.44
N GLN A 692 47.50 20.40 -33.53
CA GLN A 692 46.86 21.38 -34.39
C GLN A 692 47.13 21.12 -35.88
N MET A 693 46.09 21.31 -36.69
CA MET A 693 46.15 21.26 -38.15
C MET A 693 45.36 22.40 -38.78
N GLU A 694 45.68 22.70 -40.02
CA GLU A 694 44.92 23.57 -40.93
C GLU A 694 44.39 22.71 -42.08
N LEU A 695 43.10 22.86 -42.40
CA LEU A 695 42.45 22.22 -43.53
C LEU A 695 42.04 23.29 -44.53
N HIS A 696 42.66 23.26 -45.70
CA HIS A 696 42.34 24.16 -46.81
C HIS A 696 41.58 23.40 -47.89
N ILE A 697 40.37 23.85 -48.21
CA ILE A 697 39.52 23.29 -49.25
C ILE A 697 39.33 24.36 -50.32
N LYS A 698 39.47 23.96 -51.58
CA LYS A 698 39.13 24.77 -52.76
C LYS A 698 38.30 23.90 -53.68
N ALA A 699 37.13 24.36 -54.10
CA ALA A 699 36.21 23.55 -54.88
C ALA A 699 35.48 24.38 -55.95
N THR A 700 35.17 23.74 -57.06
CA THR A 700 34.13 24.10 -58.04
C THR A 700 33.08 22.97 -58.03
N PRO A 701 31.96 23.06 -58.77
CA PRO A 701 31.01 21.94 -58.89
C PRO A 701 31.61 20.61 -59.41
N ASP A 702 32.74 20.66 -60.13
CA ASP A 702 33.38 19.54 -60.81
C ASP A 702 34.83 19.22 -60.34
N LYS A 703 35.43 20.09 -59.52
CA LYS A 703 36.82 19.96 -59.05
C LYS A 703 36.93 20.24 -57.56
N ARG A 704 37.86 19.57 -56.88
CA ARG A 704 38.22 19.81 -55.47
C ARG A 704 39.72 19.64 -55.28
N LEU A 705 40.35 20.60 -54.63
CA LEU A 705 41.66 20.45 -54.00
C LEU A 705 41.46 20.58 -52.49
N GLU A 706 41.99 19.64 -51.74
CA GLU A 706 41.94 19.63 -50.28
C GLU A 706 43.32 19.29 -49.71
N THR A 707 43.79 20.05 -48.73
CA THR A 707 45.07 19.83 -48.06
C THR A 707 44.93 19.93 -46.55
N VAL A 708 45.42 18.90 -45.84
CA VAL A 708 45.63 18.92 -44.38
C VAL A 708 47.09 19.26 -44.13
N TYR A 709 47.34 20.40 -43.50
CA TYR A 709 48.65 20.91 -43.12
C TYR A 709 48.82 20.85 -41.60
N ILE A 710 49.99 20.45 -41.12
CA ILE A 710 50.35 20.39 -39.70
C ILE A 710 51.42 21.44 -39.45
N PRO A 711 51.08 22.63 -38.92
CA PRO A 711 52.01 23.77 -38.83
C PRO A 711 53.26 23.48 -38.01
N ILE A 712 53.13 22.78 -36.88
CA ILE A 712 54.27 22.44 -35.99
C ILE A 712 55.30 21.51 -36.66
N ALA A 713 54.90 20.76 -37.68
CA ALA A 713 55.76 19.85 -38.44
C ALA A 713 56.14 20.40 -39.82
N SER A 714 55.62 21.57 -40.22
CA SER A 714 55.68 22.14 -41.58
C SER A 714 55.31 21.11 -42.66
N LEU A 715 54.32 20.26 -42.38
CA LEU A 715 54.03 19.05 -43.16
C LEU A 715 52.61 19.07 -43.74
N THR A 716 52.49 18.90 -45.06
CA THR A 716 51.21 18.53 -45.69
C THR A 716 50.96 17.04 -45.47
N ALA A 717 50.18 16.72 -44.44
CA ALA A 717 49.85 15.36 -44.04
C ALA A 717 48.93 14.65 -45.04
N MET A 718 48.04 15.40 -45.70
CA MET A 718 47.19 14.89 -46.79
C MET A 718 47.06 15.93 -47.91
N LYS A 719 47.08 15.49 -49.17
CA LYS A 719 46.61 16.25 -50.33
C LYS A 719 45.64 15.37 -51.13
N LEU A 720 44.44 15.86 -51.40
CA LEU A 720 43.43 15.22 -52.25
C LEU A 720 43.14 16.16 -53.43
N LEU A 721 43.18 15.61 -54.65
CA LEU A 721 42.74 16.29 -55.87
C LEU A 721 41.67 15.47 -56.56
N ILE A 722 40.60 16.15 -56.94
CA ILE A 722 39.55 15.70 -57.84
C ILE A 722 39.50 16.72 -58.96
N ASN A 723 39.76 16.31 -60.20
CA ASN A 723 39.68 17.16 -61.38
C ASN A 723 39.12 16.34 -62.55
N GLY A 724 37.80 16.40 -62.76
CA GLY A 724 37.11 15.56 -63.73
C GLY A 724 37.29 14.06 -63.43
N ASN A 725 38.09 13.35 -64.23
CA ASN A 725 38.40 11.93 -64.03
C ASN A 725 39.74 11.67 -63.31
N GLU A 726 40.57 12.69 -63.10
CA GLU A 726 41.73 12.59 -62.24
C GLU A 726 41.28 12.64 -60.77
N VAL A 727 41.54 11.57 -60.03
CA VAL A 727 41.33 11.51 -58.58
C VAL A 727 42.61 10.93 -57.98
N ARG A 728 43.28 11.73 -57.16
CA ARG A 728 44.61 11.44 -56.59
C ARG A 728 44.63 11.85 -55.14
N ILE A 729 45.27 11.05 -54.31
CA ILE A 729 45.47 11.35 -52.89
C ILE A 729 46.91 11.02 -52.51
N ALA A 730 47.54 11.93 -51.79
CA ALA A 730 48.84 11.70 -51.16
C ALA A 730 48.71 11.84 -49.66
N ARG A 731 49.47 11.01 -48.94
CA ARG A 731 49.62 11.05 -47.49
C ARG A 731 51.11 11.21 -47.17
N SER A 732 51.45 12.20 -46.36
CA SER A 732 52.83 12.59 -46.04
C SER A 732 53.75 12.70 -47.28
N GLY A 733 53.21 13.27 -48.36
CA GLY A 733 53.93 13.45 -49.64
C GLY A 733 54.01 12.22 -50.57
N GLN A 734 53.54 11.04 -50.16
CA GLN A 734 53.49 9.85 -51.03
C GLN A 734 52.09 9.62 -51.59
N GLU A 735 51.97 9.42 -52.90
CA GLU A 735 50.71 9.12 -53.57
C GLU A 735 50.21 7.70 -53.26
N VAL A 736 48.94 7.58 -52.91
CA VAL A 736 48.28 6.31 -52.58
C VAL A 736 47.56 5.78 -53.82
N PRO A 737 47.82 4.54 -54.26
CA PRO A 737 47.06 3.91 -55.34
C PRO A 737 45.57 3.80 -54.99
N LEU A 738 44.69 4.19 -55.92
CA LEU A 738 43.23 4.13 -55.76
C LEU A 738 42.60 3.25 -56.84
N SER A 739 41.70 2.34 -56.44
CA SER A 739 40.91 1.56 -57.41
C SER A 739 39.87 2.45 -58.12
N ALA A 740 39.27 1.93 -59.19
CA ALA A 740 38.19 2.64 -59.88
C ALA A 740 36.98 2.90 -58.96
N SER A 741 36.69 1.97 -58.03
CA SER A 741 35.63 2.11 -57.01
C SER A 741 35.99 3.21 -56.00
N ASP A 742 37.20 3.20 -55.44
CA ASP A 742 37.64 4.22 -54.48
C ASP A 742 37.59 5.63 -55.08
N LYS A 743 37.98 5.79 -56.35
CA LYS A 743 37.90 7.08 -57.05
C LYS A 743 36.46 7.57 -57.21
N ALA A 744 35.51 6.67 -57.43
CA ALA A 744 34.09 7.02 -57.57
C ALA A 744 33.45 7.34 -56.21
N ILE A 745 33.75 6.56 -55.15
CA ILE A 745 33.33 6.84 -53.77
C ILE A 745 33.92 8.16 -53.26
N LEU A 746 35.18 8.45 -53.58
CA LEU A 746 35.82 9.72 -53.21
C LEU A 746 35.17 10.92 -53.88
N LYS A 747 34.70 10.80 -55.14
CA LYS A 747 33.91 11.86 -55.79
C LYS A 747 32.60 12.12 -55.05
N ASP A 748 31.81 11.07 -54.80
CA ASP A 748 30.52 11.18 -54.12
C ASP A 748 30.64 11.78 -52.71
N LYS A 749 31.67 11.41 -51.95
CA LYS A 749 31.95 11.95 -50.60
C LYS A 749 32.39 13.42 -50.59
N ASN A 750 32.78 13.98 -51.73
CA ASN A 750 33.40 15.31 -51.83
C ASN A 750 32.63 16.30 -52.70
N LEU A 751 31.39 15.96 -53.10
CA LEU A 751 30.49 16.85 -53.85
C LEU A 751 30.26 18.17 -53.11
N LEU A 752 30.20 19.27 -53.86
CA LEU A 752 29.86 20.60 -53.35
C LEU A 752 28.35 20.68 -53.08
N PHE A 753 27.95 20.75 -51.81
CA PHE A 753 26.53 20.64 -51.36
C PHE A 753 25.87 19.32 -51.79
N PRO A 754 26.31 18.16 -51.25
CA PRO A 754 25.90 16.83 -51.71
C PRO A 754 24.39 16.60 -51.65
N GLU A 755 23.68 17.25 -50.72
CA GLU A 755 22.21 17.17 -50.62
C GLU A 755 21.47 17.64 -51.88
N LEU A 756 22.03 18.56 -52.68
CA LEU A 756 21.46 18.95 -53.97
C LEU A 756 21.39 17.75 -54.93
N TYR A 757 22.44 16.93 -54.94
CA TYR A 757 22.54 15.74 -55.79
C TYR A 757 21.68 14.62 -55.23
N PHE A 758 21.71 14.40 -53.91
CA PHE A 758 20.88 13.37 -53.27
C PHE A 758 19.37 13.59 -53.42
N ALA A 759 18.93 14.85 -53.56
CA ALA A 759 17.55 15.20 -53.84
C ALA A 759 17.19 15.24 -55.34
N ALA A 760 18.18 15.12 -56.25
CA ALA A 760 18.00 15.19 -57.70
C ALA A 760 17.69 13.78 -58.28
N PRO A 761 16.53 13.57 -58.94
CA PRO A 761 16.17 12.29 -59.53
C PRO A 761 17.23 11.74 -60.50
N GLU A 762 17.87 12.61 -61.28
CA GLU A 762 18.91 12.29 -62.25
C GLU A 762 20.20 11.74 -61.64
N TYR A 763 20.47 12.00 -60.35
CA TYR A 763 21.61 11.44 -59.63
C TYR A 763 21.30 10.07 -59.02
N ASN A 764 20.04 9.61 -59.03
CA ASN A 764 19.64 8.23 -58.68
C ASN A 764 20.14 7.72 -57.30
N ALA A 765 20.26 8.61 -56.30
CA ALA A 765 20.53 8.21 -54.92
C ALA A 765 19.31 7.53 -54.29
N LYS A 766 19.52 6.48 -53.50
CA LYS A 766 18.47 5.85 -52.69
C LYS A 766 18.39 6.52 -51.34
N LEU A 767 17.20 6.99 -50.97
CA LEU A 767 16.91 7.64 -49.69
C LEU A 767 15.95 6.78 -48.87
N GLU A 768 16.35 6.43 -47.65
CA GLU A 768 15.51 5.74 -46.67
C GLU A 768 15.38 6.63 -45.42
N LEU A 769 14.16 6.99 -45.06
CA LEU A 769 13.86 7.77 -43.86
C LEU A 769 13.49 6.81 -42.72
N SER A 770 14.16 6.93 -41.58
CA SER A 770 13.79 6.20 -40.37
C SER A 770 12.32 6.47 -40.00
N PRO A 771 11.55 5.47 -39.52
CA PRO A 771 10.17 5.70 -39.06
C PRO A 771 10.11 6.61 -37.81
N THR A 772 11.23 6.81 -37.13
CA THR A 772 11.35 7.58 -35.89
C THR A 772 12.55 8.53 -35.95
N MET A 773 12.40 9.71 -35.36
CA MET A 773 13.48 10.65 -35.10
C MET A 773 14.30 10.20 -33.90
N GLU A 774 15.62 10.38 -33.99
CA GLU A 774 16.59 10.13 -32.91
C GLU A 774 16.90 11.47 -32.21
N ASP A 775 17.20 11.47 -30.91
CA ASP A 775 17.71 12.67 -30.23
C ASP A 775 19.20 12.89 -30.60
N VAL A 776 19.52 14.09 -31.06
CA VAL A 776 20.89 14.55 -31.28
C VAL A 776 21.08 15.85 -30.53
N ASN A 777 21.92 15.82 -29.50
CA ASN A 777 22.28 16.97 -28.67
C ASN A 777 21.08 17.67 -27.99
N GLY A 778 20.07 16.90 -27.58
CA GLY A 778 18.87 17.39 -26.88
C GLY A 778 17.76 17.90 -27.80
N ALA A 779 17.82 17.59 -29.09
CA ALA A 779 16.82 17.95 -30.08
C ALA A 779 16.48 16.76 -31.00
N PRO A 780 15.20 16.58 -31.39
CA PRO A 780 14.81 15.53 -32.32
C PRO A 780 15.35 15.79 -33.73
N ALA A 781 15.99 14.80 -34.33
CA ALA A 781 16.51 14.85 -35.69
C ALA A 781 15.89 13.77 -36.59
N TYR A 782 15.51 14.16 -37.81
CA TYR A 782 15.17 13.23 -38.88
C TYR A 782 16.41 12.47 -39.34
N VAL A 783 16.26 11.16 -39.52
CA VAL A 783 17.36 10.26 -39.83
C VAL A 783 17.18 9.70 -41.24
N VAL A 784 18.06 10.12 -42.15
CA VAL A 784 18.02 9.72 -43.57
C VAL A 784 19.27 8.91 -43.91
N SER A 785 19.07 7.63 -44.20
CA SER A 785 20.09 6.77 -44.81
C SER A 785 20.13 7.03 -46.31
N ILE A 786 21.32 7.23 -46.85
CA ILE A 786 21.60 7.65 -48.22
C ILE A 786 22.59 6.67 -48.83
N ALA A 787 22.23 6.06 -49.95
CA ALA A 787 23.14 5.25 -50.77
C ALA A 787 23.28 5.89 -52.16
N THR A 788 24.50 6.28 -52.51
CA THR A 788 24.81 6.89 -53.81
C THR A 788 25.00 5.82 -54.90
N PRO A 789 24.88 6.16 -56.20
CA PRO A 789 25.09 5.20 -57.28
C PRO A 789 26.48 4.56 -57.29
N ASN A 790 27.51 5.29 -56.84
CA ASN A 790 28.89 4.80 -56.83
C ASN A 790 29.28 4.13 -55.49
N GLY A 791 28.30 3.81 -54.63
CA GLY A 791 28.50 2.95 -53.45
C GLY A 791 28.89 3.66 -52.15
N ALA A 792 28.81 5.00 -52.08
CA ALA A 792 28.96 5.70 -50.80
C ALA A 792 27.68 5.54 -49.96
N LEU A 793 27.85 5.16 -48.69
CA LEU A 793 26.77 4.99 -47.72
C LEU A 793 26.92 6.01 -46.59
N VAL A 794 25.88 6.80 -46.34
CA VAL A 794 25.88 7.86 -45.31
C VAL A 794 24.54 7.90 -44.58
N LYS A 795 24.55 7.97 -43.25
CA LYS A 795 23.39 8.22 -42.40
C LYS A 795 23.42 9.67 -41.90
N ASN A 796 22.58 10.53 -42.45
CA ASN A 796 22.52 11.95 -42.09
C ASN A 796 21.37 12.24 -41.13
N TYR A 797 21.61 13.18 -40.22
CA TYR A 797 20.69 13.62 -39.18
C TYR A 797 20.37 15.10 -39.36
N TYR A 798 19.09 15.42 -39.51
CA TYR A 798 18.61 16.77 -39.77
C TYR A 798 17.66 17.23 -38.65
N ASP A 799 18.03 18.27 -37.91
CA ASP A 799 17.27 18.78 -36.77
C ASP A 799 15.83 19.17 -37.18
N ALA A 800 14.84 18.66 -36.43
CA ALA A 800 13.45 18.74 -36.82
C ALA A 800 12.82 20.13 -36.65
N LYS A 801 13.55 21.12 -36.09
CA LYS A 801 13.10 22.51 -35.90
C LYS A 801 13.73 23.47 -36.91
N THR A 802 15.05 23.45 -37.03
CA THR A 802 15.87 24.29 -37.91
C THR A 802 15.99 23.72 -39.32
N GLY A 803 15.96 22.41 -39.48
CA GLY A 803 16.28 21.72 -40.73
C GLY A 803 17.78 21.52 -40.97
N PHE A 804 18.66 22.04 -40.11
CA PHE A 804 20.11 21.91 -40.27
C PHE A 804 20.57 20.46 -40.12
N LYS A 805 21.58 20.06 -40.89
CA LYS A 805 22.30 18.81 -40.68
C LYS A 805 23.10 18.94 -39.38
N VAL A 806 22.80 18.12 -38.38
CA VAL A 806 23.44 18.17 -37.06
C VAL A 806 24.42 17.02 -36.82
N ARG A 807 24.27 15.91 -37.54
CA ARG A 807 25.20 14.77 -37.55
C ARG A 807 25.23 14.10 -38.92
N SER A 808 26.37 13.55 -39.30
CA SER A 808 26.55 12.65 -40.43
C SER A 808 27.39 11.46 -39.99
N ILE A 809 26.98 10.24 -40.36
CA ILE A 809 27.76 9.02 -40.13
C ILE A 809 28.09 8.42 -41.50
N ALA A 810 29.36 8.45 -41.89
CA ALA A 810 29.84 7.75 -43.06
C ALA A 810 30.02 6.27 -42.70
N LEU A 811 29.23 5.41 -43.35
CA LEU A 811 29.21 3.96 -43.10
C LEU A 811 30.28 3.27 -43.96
N VAL A 812 30.74 2.11 -43.49
CA VAL A 812 31.70 1.27 -44.20
C VAL A 812 30.97 0.39 -45.20
N GLY A 813 31.31 0.46 -46.48
CA GLY A 813 30.76 -0.42 -47.51
C GLY A 813 31.25 -1.86 -47.32
N GLN A 814 30.39 -2.85 -47.56
CA GLN A 814 30.75 -4.28 -47.34
C GLN A 814 31.94 -4.78 -48.18
N GLU A 815 32.32 -4.06 -49.23
CA GLU A 815 33.48 -4.39 -50.08
C GLU A 815 34.74 -3.57 -49.76
N SER A 816 34.66 -2.54 -48.90
CA SER A 816 35.81 -1.69 -48.54
C SER A 816 36.49 -2.21 -47.27
N GLY A 817 37.49 -3.08 -47.45
CA GLY A 817 38.18 -3.74 -46.32
C GLY A 817 38.79 -2.76 -45.31
N GLY A 818 38.31 -2.80 -44.05
CA GLY A 818 39.01 -2.26 -42.89
C GLY A 818 38.72 -0.80 -42.49
N GLY A 819 37.64 -0.18 -42.98
CA GLY A 819 37.18 1.11 -42.48
C GLY A 819 36.58 1.04 -41.06
N SER A 820 36.62 2.16 -40.33
CA SER A 820 35.75 2.41 -39.16
C SER A 820 34.68 3.44 -39.54
N GLU A 821 33.50 3.35 -38.93
CA GLU A 821 32.48 4.39 -39.08
C GLU A 821 33.05 5.75 -38.65
N THR A 822 32.73 6.80 -39.43
CA THR A 822 33.11 8.17 -39.11
C THR A 822 31.87 8.98 -38.81
N THR A 823 31.73 9.40 -37.56
CA THR A 823 30.64 10.28 -37.11
C THR A 823 31.16 11.71 -37.06
N THR A 824 30.46 12.65 -37.69
CA THR A 824 30.74 14.09 -37.64
C THR A 824 29.50 14.85 -37.19
N ASP A 825 29.63 15.58 -36.09
CA ASP A 825 28.61 16.50 -35.58
C ASP A 825 28.88 17.92 -36.11
N TYR A 826 27.81 18.62 -36.46
CA TYR A 826 27.84 19.97 -37.04
C TYR A 826 27.10 20.95 -36.12
N ALA A 827 27.71 22.10 -35.87
CA ALA A 827 27.14 23.16 -35.04
C ALA A 827 27.59 24.55 -35.53
N ASP A 828 27.04 25.60 -34.89
CA ASP A 828 27.41 26.99 -35.13
C ASP A 828 27.23 27.40 -36.60
N TYR A 829 26.02 27.22 -37.14
CA TYR A 829 25.68 27.62 -38.51
C TYR A 829 25.66 29.15 -38.63
N ARG A 830 26.47 29.72 -39.53
CA ARG A 830 26.53 31.18 -39.80
C ARG A 830 26.50 31.46 -41.30
N GLU A 831 26.07 32.67 -41.66
CA GLU A 831 25.85 33.06 -43.06
C GLU A 831 27.15 33.54 -43.69
N GLU A 832 27.57 32.84 -44.74
CA GLU A 832 28.74 33.14 -45.57
C GLU A 832 28.26 33.29 -47.01
N GLY A 833 28.49 34.46 -47.63
CA GLY A 833 28.07 34.73 -49.02
C GLY A 833 26.57 34.51 -49.31
N GLY A 834 25.69 34.57 -48.31
CA GLY A 834 24.26 34.30 -48.45
C GLY A 834 23.83 32.84 -48.24
N ILE A 835 24.74 31.96 -47.81
CA ILE A 835 24.53 30.53 -47.53
C ILE A 835 24.95 30.24 -46.08
N LEU A 836 24.13 29.49 -45.33
CA LEU A 836 24.47 29.09 -43.95
C LEU A 836 25.39 27.85 -43.96
N MET A 837 26.57 27.97 -43.36
CA MET A 837 27.57 26.91 -43.24
C MET A 837 27.89 26.61 -41.76
N PRO A 838 28.18 25.36 -41.38
CA PRO A 838 28.55 25.01 -40.01
C PRO A 838 29.97 25.49 -39.70
N HIS A 839 30.13 26.41 -38.74
CA HIS A 839 31.46 26.87 -38.32
C HIS A 839 32.16 25.94 -37.33
N LYS A 840 31.46 24.96 -36.76
CA LYS A 840 32.06 23.97 -35.85
C LYS A 840 31.70 22.56 -36.29
N MET A 841 32.73 21.73 -36.44
CA MET A 841 32.60 20.31 -36.76
C MET A 841 33.38 19.48 -35.75
N GLN A 842 32.76 18.43 -35.21
CA GLN A 842 33.40 17.52 -34.27
C GLN A 842 33.24 16.08 -34.77
N SER A 843 34.34 15.44 -35.14
CA SER A 843 34.34 14.10 -35.70
C SER A 843 34.99 13.08 -34.77
N ASN A 844 34.47 11.86 -34.75
CA ASN A 844 35.20 10.69 -34.27
C ASN A 844 35.61 9.83 -35.46
N ILE A 845 36.91 9.59 -35.61
CA ILE A 845 37.48 8.76 -36.68
C ILE A 845 38.35 7.69 -36.02
N GLY A 846 37.90 6.43 -36.08
CA GLY A 846 38.66 5.30 -35.54
C GLY A 846 38.97 5.39 -34.04
N GLY A 847 38.12 6.06 -33.26
CA GLY A 847 38.31 6.29 -31.83
C GLY A 847 38.95 7.64 -31.47
N TYR A 848 39.55 8.35 -32.42
CA TYR A 848 40.14 9.68 -32.20
C TYR A 848 39.11 10.79 -32.38
N ASN A 849 39.05 11.71 -31.40
CA ASN A 849 38.21 12.90 -31.47
C ASN A 849 38.97 14.03 -32.15
N ASN A 850 38.33 14.61 -33.17
CA ASN A 850 38.84 15.69 -33.98
C ASN A 850 37.85 16.86 -33.91
N SER A 851 38.33 18.10 -33.78
CA SER A 851 37.47 19.29 -33.85
C SER A 851 38.01 20.29 -34.85
N LEU A 852 37.21 20.64 -35.85
CA LEU A 852 37.49 21.66 -36.87
C LEU A 852 36.61 22.89 -36.63
N THR A 853 37.17 24.07 -36.88
CA THR A 853 36.50 25.37 -36.81
C THR A 853 36.76 26.15 -38.09
N LEU A 854 35.70 26.51 -38.82
CA LEU A 854 35.78 27.31 -40.03
C LEU A 854 36.18 28.75 -39.69
N LYS A 855 37.32 29.19 -40.23
CA LYS A 855 37.89 30.53 -40.02
C LYS A 855 37.56 31.49 -41.14
N LYS A 856 37.41 30.96 -42.36
CA LYS A 856 37.16 31.75 -43.55
C LYS A 856 36.44 30.91 -44.59
N ALA A 857 35.33 31.44 -45.10
CA ALA A 857 34.72 31.00 -46.33
C ALA A 857 34.80 32.11 -47.38
N VAL A 858 35.03 31.75 -48.64
CA VAL A 858 34.93 32.67 -49.79
C VAL A 858 34.13 31.97 -50.87
N ILE A 859 32.99 32.55 -51.23
CA ILE A 859 32.08 32.03 -52.26
C ILE A 859 32.21 32.90 -53.50
N ASN A 860 32.37 32.27 -54.67
CA ASN A 860 32.53 32.94 -55.97
C ASN A 860 33.70 33.94 -55.97
N GLY A 861 34.83 33.55 -55.38
CA GLY A 861 36.04 34.36 -55.25
C GLY A 861 36.86 34.47 -56.54
N GLY A 862 36.49 33.76 -57.61
CA GLY A 862 37.23 33.75 -58.87
C GLY A 862 38.43 32.81 -58.83
N LEU A 863 38.26 31.60 -58.27
CA LEU A 863 39.30 30.57 -58.25
C LEU A 863 39.82 30.27 -59.67
N SER A 864 41.15 30.40 -59.85
CA SER A 864 41.81 30.02 -61.10
C SER A 864 41.90 28.51 -61.25
N ASP A 865 41.63 28.01 -62.45
CA ASP A 865 41.76 26.61 -62.84
C ASP A 865 43.18 26.05 -62.60
N GLU A 866 44.20 26.92 -62.58
CA GLU A 866 45.58 26.54 -62.28
C GLU A 866 45.79 25.97 -60.87
N VAL A 867 44.87 26.28 -59.95
CA VAL A 867 44.93 25.80 -58.56
C VAL A 867 44.61 24.31 -58.46
N PHE A 868 43.93 23.72 -59.46
CA PHE A 868 43.56 22.29 -59.51
C PHE A 868 44.60 21.43 -60.24
N LYS A 869 45.87 21.86 -60.24
CA LYS A 869 47.03 21.08 -60.71
C LYS A 869 47.65 20.31 -59.52
N TRP A 870 48.08 19.07 -59.75
CA TRP A 870 48.67 18.20 -58.72
C TRP A 870 50.06 18.65 -58.27
#